data_AF-A0A8S1H381-F1
#
_entry.id   AF-A0A8S1H381-F1
#
_cell.length_a   1.000
_cell.length_b   1.000
_cell.length_c   1.000
_cell.angle_alpha   90.00
_cell.angle_beta   90.00
_cell.angle_gamma   90.00
#
_symmetry.space_group_name_H-M   'P 1'
#
loop_
_entity.id
_entity.type
_entity.pdbx_description
1 polymer ?
#
loop_
_entity_poly.entity_id
_entity_poly.type
_entity_poly.pdbx_seq_one_letter_code
_entity_poly.pdbx_strand_id
1 'polypeptide(L)'
;MRNWDEIVAESAYVFTNGHPLLDFPAPGLTKVIPIGGLNVQKGTKTKKLKLSEEWEKVLSARKSTVLVSFGSNMRSVDMPEEYKKVFLSVFETMPETTFIWKYEEEGAKIADHLQNVKLSTWVPQNELLADDRLTTFITHGGLASTMELAFLGKPAIMIPMFADQGRNALMLSRHGGAVVLDKKDLHDSKKIADTIKKVINDDSYRKETLKNWQRGLKKIPIGPEKDFGRLPNLVPHGRHLSLIQYYLVDVIALVITGLVTSLIILFFVFSEKMSQLPCFFLALLSERAPFYGHSGRMPTAKVVVFFFIFLFQTSFNVNAYKVLVYNVLAGHSHVKFMSTLADTLTEAGHDVTVLFPVLDPSSVNKTTLKLTEKTIFVPLAEELKPYLKKRSDDMRAMWKAPVSSMSMLHNMKVVSIRFSTQCVILFEALKLPSSVAAYSAVVFDHVSGAIGKPAATSYVPGLTANYKAEMSLLERLGNTFQYYLGVYVFSTVGDDQVRLIRQFMPNMRDWREIIAESSFIFTNSHPFLDFPGPTLQKIVPIGGISVRKPVGELDQEWEEVLSKRKSTILVSFGSNLHSKRYAGRVQEIPSNSFRIDARNDVHLEIRRGRRQNRRSLAKCQTEHLADDRLTTFITHGGLGSSMELAFLGKPAIMVPIYADQGRNAFMLERHGGVIILEKENLEKPEKIIEAIRKILNDERYSKNAKILSKALENYPLDAKDTFVRHVEFAAQFGRLPSMDPYGRKLSTFQYYLVDVIFFIIFVSISLSFLVYLTIRWEEGAKEDQEPRILQRIE
;
A
#
# COMPACT_ATOMS: atom_id res chain seq x y z
N MET A 1 -8.26 -26.42 24.60
CA MET A 1 -8.70 -26.09 23.23
C MET A 1 -8.23 -24.68 22.90
N ARG A 2 -7.79 -24.42 21.66
CA ARG A 2 -7.47 -23.05 21.22
C ARG A 2 -8.74 -22.20 21.23
N ASN A 3 -8.64 -20.93 21.62
CA ASN A 3 -9.79 -20.03 21.61
C ASN A 3 -10.11 -19.56 20.18
N TRP A 4 -11.31 -19.01 19.97
CA TRP A 4 -11.76 -18.53 18.67
C TRP A 4 -10.77 -17.54 18.04
N ASP A 5 -10.24 -16.61 18.83
CA ASP A 5 -9.36 -15.58 18.31
C ASP A 5 -8.02 -16.16 17.81
N GLU A 6 -7.47 -17.18 18.48
CA GLU A 6 -6.29 -17.92 18.03
C GLU A 6 -6.55 -18.67 16.72
N ILE A 7 -7.71 -19.30 16.58
CA ILE A 7 -8.09 -20.03 15.36
C ILE A 7 -8.18 -19.07 14.16
N VAL A 8 -8.86 -17.93 14.34
CA VAL A 8 -8.97 -16.90 13.29
C VAL A 8 -7.61 -16.28 12.97
N ALA A 9 -6.78 -16.02 13.98
CA ALA A 9 -5.45 -15.46 13.78
C ALA A 9 -4.52 -16.42 13.03
N GLU A 10 -4.56 -17.72 13.28
CA GLU A 10 -3.72 -18.72 12.60
C GLU A 10 -4.21 -19.10 11.20
N SER A 11 -5.37 -18.58 10.77
CA SER A 11 -5.89 -18.80 9.42
C SER A 11 -4.91 -18.25 8.38
N ALA A 12 -4.63 -19.08 7.37
CA ALA A 12 -3.71 -18.77 6.28
C ALA A 12 -4.18 -17.54 5.48
N TYR A 13 -5.48 -17.50 5.19
CA TYR A 13 -6.16 -16.41 4.51
C TYR A 13 -7.50 -16.12 5.19
N VAL A 14 -7.95 -14.88 5.11
CA VAL A 14 -9.29 -14.45 5.54
C VAL A 14 -9.96 -13.84 4.32
N PHE A 15 -10.95 -14.55 3.77
CA PHE A 15 -11.70 -14.04 2.63
C PHE A 15 -12.85 -13.14 3.10
N THR A 16 -13.01 -11.98 2.48
CA THR A 16 -14.08 -11.03 2.81
C THR A 16 -14.95 -10.74 1.59
N ASN A 17 -16.26 -10.57 1.79
CA ASN A 17 -17.17 -10.14 0.74
C ASN A 17 -17.08 -8.61 0.51
N GLY A 18 -15.87 -8.09 0.36
CA GLY A 18 -15.57 -6.70 0.03
C GLY A 18 -14.93 -6.60 -1.34
N HIS A 19 -14.94 -5.42 -1.95
CA HIS A 19 -14.26 -5.17 -3.22
C HIS A 19 -13.47 -3.85 -3.15
N PRO A 20 -12.14 -3.82 -3.37
CA PRO A 20 -11.29 -2.64 -3.14
C PRO A 20 -11.72 -1.37 -3.87
N LEU A 21 -12.31 -1.50 -5.06
CA LEU A 21 -12.79 -0.35 -5.84
C LEU A 21 -14.14 0.20 -5.36
N LEU A 22 -14.94 -0.61 -4.65
CA LEU A 22 -16.26 -0.22 -4.15
C LEU A 22 -16.19 0.22 -2.70
N ASP A 23 -15.45 -0.54 -1.90
CA ASP A 23 -15.42 -0.38 -0.46
C ASP A 23 -14.68 0.89 -0.01
N PHE A 24 -14.87 1.27 1.25
CA PHE A 24 -14.07 2.33 1.86
C PHE A 24 -12.61 1.88 1.94
N PRO A 25 -11.65 2.69 1.43
CA PRO A 25 -10.24 2.35 1.51
C PRO A 25 -9.82 2.36 2.98
N ALA A 26 -9.43 1.18 3.47
CA ALA A 26 -9.00 0.96 4.84
C ALA A 26 -7.73 0.10 4.87
N PRO A 27 -6.85 0.31 5.85
CA PRO A 27 -5.70 -0.56 6.08
C PRO A 27 -6.15 -1.97 6.48
N GLY A 28 -5.55 -2.99 5.88
CA GLY A 28 -5.76 -4.40 6.21
C GLY A 28 -4.44 -5.16 6.28
N LEU A 29 -4.52 -6.47 6.53
CA LEU A 29 -3.36 -7.37 6.38
C LEU A 29 -3.35 -7.95 4.97
N THR A 30 -2.16 -8.29 4.47
CA THR A 30 -1.98 -8.95 3.16
C THR A 30 -2.69 -10.30 3.04
N LYS A 31 -2.99 -10.96 4.16
CA LYS A 31 -3.77 -12.21 4.21
C LYS A 31 -5.29 -12.02 4.16
N VAL A 32 -5.78 -10.79 4.26
CA VAL A 32 -7.21 -10.47 4.11
C VAL A 32 -7.49 -10.23 2.64
N ILE A 33 -8.19 -11.16 2.01
CA ILE A 33 -8.38 -11.19 0.56
C ILE A 33 -9.85 -10.85 0.23
N PRO A 34 -10.12 -9.67 -0.37
CA PRO A 34 -11.46 -9.29 -0.76
C PRO A 34 -11.91 -10.06 -2.02
N ILE A 35 -13.03 -10.76 -1.94
CA ILE A 35 -13.64 -11.58 -3.01
C ILE A 35 -15.09 -11.16 -3.30
N GLY A 36 -15.39 -9.88 -3.12
CA GLY A 36 -16.71 -9.31 -3.36
C GLY A 36 -17.16 -9.49 -4.81
N GLY A 37 -18.41 -9.93 -4.98
CA GLY A 37 -19.03 -10.12 -6.29
C GLY A 37 -19.00 -11.54 -6.85
N LEU A 38 -18.43 -12.52 -6.13
CA LEU A 38 -18.43 -13.94 -6.56
C LEU A 38 -19.81 -14.50 -6.89
N ASN A 39 -20.84 -14.06 -6.15
CA ASN A 39 -22.21 -14.54 -6.35
C ASN A 39 -22.95 -13.82 -7.50
N VAL A 40 -22.35 -12.79 -8.10
CA VAL A 40 -23.03 -11.99 -9.13
C VAL A 40 -23.00 -12.76 -10.45
N GLN A 41 -24.16 -13.27 -10.84
CA GLN A 41 -24.34 -13.90 -12.14
C GLN A 41 -24.46 -12.83 -13.21
N LYS A 42 -23.51 -12.80 -14.14
CA LYS A 42 -23.63 -11.99 -15.36
C LYS A 42 -23.99 -12.93 -16.49
N GLY A 43 -25.18 -12.74 -17.07
CA GLY A 43 -25.43 -13.33 -18.38
C GLY A 43 -24.30 -12.94 -19.33
N THR A 44 -23.68 -13.90 -20.01
CA THR A 44 -22.64 -13.61 -21.00
C THR A 44 -23.29 -13.18 -22.30
N LYS A 45 -22.51 -12.65 -23.27
CA LYS A 45 -23.02 -12.40 -24.63
C LYS A 45 -23.67 -13.65 -25.25
N THR A 46 -23.28 -14.85 -24.80
CA THR A 46 -23.75 -16.15 -25.28
C THR A 46 -24.81 -16.81 -24.39
N LYS A 47 -25.00 -16.37 -23.14
CA LYS A 47 -25.98 -16.90 -22.20
C LYS A 47 -26.65 -15.75 -21.45
N LYS A 48 -27.72 -15.18 -22.02
CA LYS A 48 -28.58 -14.26 -21.28
C LYS A 48 -29.26 -15.01 -20.14
N LEU A 49 -29.34 -14.40 -18.98
CA LEU A 49 -30.20 -14.90 -17.91
C LEU A 49 -31.64 -14.88 -18.41
N LYS A 50 -32.32 -16.03 -18.40
CA LYS A 50 -33.64 -16.17 -19.01
C LYS A 50 -34.71 -15.89 -17.95
N LEU A 51 -35.47 -14.82 -18.16
CA LEU A 51 -36.67 -14.52 -17.37
C LEU A 51 -37.85 -15.38 -17.85
N SER A 52 -38.81 -15.65 -16.96
CA SER A 52 -40.08 -16.27 -17.35
C SER A 52 -40.91 -15.28 -18.19
N GLU A 53 -41.85 -15.80 -18.99
CA GLU A 53 -42.74 -14.98 -19.82
C GLU A 53 -43.53 -13.95 -18.98
N GLU A 54 -43.84 -14.29 -17.73
CA GLU A 54 -44.48 -13.38 -16.78
C GLU A 54 -43.62 -12.13 -16.52
N TRP A 55 -42.34 -12.31 -16.16
CA TRP A 55 -41.45 -11.20 -15.86
C TRP A 55 -41.11 -10.37 -17.10
N GLU A 56 -41.04 -11.00 -18.27
CA GLU A 56 -40.91 -10.31 -19.56
C GLU A 56 -42.09 -9.36 -19.82
N LYS A 57 -43.32 -9.80 -19.54
CA LYS A 57 -44.53 -8.97 -19.65
C LYS A 57 -44.52 -7.83 -18.64
N VAL A 58 -44.18 -8.10 -17.38
CA VAL A 58 -44.11 -7.08 -16.31
C VAL A 58 -43.09 -5.98 -16.65
N LEU A 59 -41.88 -6.36 -17.08
CA LEU A 59 -40.82 -5.41 -17.43
C LEU A 59 -41.13 -4.58 -18.67
N SER A 60 -41.96 -5.10 -19.59
CA SER A 60 -42.31 -4.40 -20.84
C SER A 60 -43.58 -3.57 -20.73
N ALA A 61 -44.30 -3.64 -19.61
CA ALA A 61 -45.60 -3.01 -19.46
C ALA A 61 -45.56 -1.48 -19.51
N ARG A 62 -44.46 -0.86 -19.04
CA ARG A 62 -44.31 0.60 -18.92
C ARG A 62 -42.88 1.04 -19.19
N LYS A 63 -42.70 2.36 -19.39
CA LYS A 63 -41.39 2.96 -19.70
C LYS A 63 -40.37 2.81 -18.58
N SER A 64 -40.83 2.86 -17.32
CA SER A 64 -39.97 2.76 -16.14
C SER A 64 -40.43 1.61 -15.26
N THR A 65 -39.49 0.82 -14.75
CA THR A 65 -39.77 -0.28 -13.81
C THR A 65 -38.90 -0.17 -12.56
N VAL A 66 -39.53 -0.17 -11.38
CA VAL A 66 -38.88 -0.08 -10.08
C VAL A 66 -39.07 -1.39 -9.33
N LEU A 67 -37.97 -1.99 -8.87
CA LEU A 67 -38.03 -3.11 -7.93
C LEU A 67 -38.03 -2.55 -6.50
N VAL A 68 -38.86 -3.08 -5.62
CA VAL A 68 -38.90 -2.78 -4.19
C VAL A 68 -38.73 -4.08 -3.42
N SER A 69 -37.60 -4.24 -2.74
CA SER A 69 -37.30 -5.42 -1.92
C SER A 69 -36.37 -5.07 -0.77
N PHE A 70 -36.84 -5.35 0.44
CA PHE A 70 -36.09 -5.21 1.68
C PHE A 70 -35.47 -6.56 2.12
N GLY A 71 -35.26 -7.48 1.18
CA GLY A 71 -34.55 -8.74 1.41
C GLY A 71 -35.40 -9.82 2.08
N SER A 72 -34.76 -10.80 2.73
CA SER A 72 -35.44 -11.91 3.41
C SER A 72 -35.78 -11.61 4.88
N ASN A 73 -34.96 -10.79 5.55
CA ASN A 73 -35.08 -10.54 6.98
C ASN A 73 -35.98 -9.34 7.32
N MET A 74 -36.16 -8.41 6.39
CA MET A 74 -37.07 -7.27 6.54
C MET A 74 -38.20 -7.44 5.54
N ARG A 75 -39.17 -8.30 5.88
CA ARG A 75 -40.29 -8.65 4.99
C ARG A 75 -41.22 -7.44 4.85
N SER A 76 -41.68 -7.14 3.64
CA SER A 76 -42.59 -6.03 3.40
C SER A 76 -43.97 -6.26 4.02
N VAL A 77 -44.39 -7.52 4.19
CA VAL A 77 -45.65 -7.86 4.88
C VAL A 77 -45.64 -7.44 6.35
N ASP A 78 -44.48 -7.46 7.01
CA ASP A 78 -44.33 -7.06 8.41
C ASP A 78 -44.12 -5.54 8.59
N MET A 79 -44.09 -4.79 7.49
CA MET A 79 -43.91 -3.34 7.53
C MET A 79 -45.06 -2.67 8.28
N PRO A 80 -44.79 -1.65 9.14
CA PRO A 80 -45.84 -0.85 9.76
C PRO A 80 -46.83 -0.29 8.72
N GLU A 81 -48.11 -0.26 9.10
CA GLU A 81 -49.19 0.13 8.19
C GLU A 81 -49.02 1.55 7.63
N GLU A 82 -48.47 2.45 8.44
CA GLU A 82 -48.10 3.80 8.04
C GLU A 82 -47.12 3.84 6.84
N TYR A 83 -46.10 2.97 6.82
CA TYR A 83 -45.14 2.92 5.72
C TYR A 83 -45.72 2.22 4.49
N LYS A 84 -46.56 1.20 4.68
CA LYS A 84 -47.29 0.56 3.57
C LYS A 84 -48.15 1.59 2.83
N LYS A 85 -48.91 2.40 3.56
CA LYS A 85 -49.73 3.49 2.99
C LYS A 85 -48.90 4.53 2.24
N VAL A 86 -47.71 4.86 2.75
CA VAL A 86 -46.78 5.76 2.06
C VAL A 86 -46.35 5.18 0.70
N PHE A 87 -45.96 3.91 0.62
CA PHE A 87 -45.61 3.27 -0.66
C PHE A 87 -46.80 3.23 -1.63
N LEU A 88 -47.99 2.86 -1.17
CA LEU A 88 -49.21 2.86 -2.01
C LEU A 88 -49.50 4.25 -2.57
N SER A 89 -49.43 5.30 -1.72
CA SER A 89 -49.59 6.68 -2.14
C SER A 89 -48.55 7.10 -3.18
N VAL A 90 -47.28 6.69 -3.02
CA VAL A 90 -46.23 6.92 -4.02
C VAL A 90 -46.58 6.25 -5.35
N PHE A 91 -47.00 4.98 -5.31
CA PHE A 91 -47.34 4.22 -6.52
C PHE A 91 -48.53 4.84 -7.28
N GLU A 92 -49.53 5.34 -6.56
CA GLU A 92 -50.68 6.08 -7.12
C GLU A 92 -50.24 7.32 -7.90
N THR A 93 -49.25 8.07 -7.41
CA THR A 93 -48.76 9.29 -8.08
C THR A 93 -47.90 9.01 -9.33
N MET A 94 -47.59 7.74 -9.63
CA MET A 94 -46.67 7.33 -10.70
C MET A 94 -47.27 6.24 -11.62
N PRO A 95 -48.44 6.48 -12.27
CA PRO A 95 -49.13 5.47 -13.08
C PRO A 95 -48.32 4.97 -14.30
N GLU A 96 -47.36 5.78 -14.77
CA GLU A 96 -46.45 5.47 -15.88
C GLU A 96 -45.23 4.61 -15.46
N THR A 97 -45.13 4.22 -14.19
CA THR A 97 -44.03 3.39 -13.65
C THR A 97 -44.56 2.07 -13.11
N THR A 98 -44.00 0.94 -13.55
CA THR A 98 -44.30 -0.37 -12.98
C THR A 98 -43.51 -0.58 -11.69
N PHE A 99 -44.17 -0.91 -10.60
CA PHE A 99 -43.55 -1.26 -9.32
C PHE A 99 -43.65 -2.76 -9.09
N ILE A 100 -42.51 -3.44 -9.03
CA ILE A 100 -42.42 -4.83 -8.57
C ILE A 100 -42.15 -4.76 -7.07
N TRP A 101 -43.13 -5.09 -6.23
CA TRP A 101 -42.97 -5.06 -4.78
C TRP A 101 -42.94 -6.47 -4.22
N LYS A 102 -41.76 -6.86 -3.70
CA LYS A 102 -41.62 -8.13 -2.99
C LYS A 102 -42.40 -8.05 -1.69
N TYR A 103 -43.48 -8.84 -1.60
CA TYR A 103 -44.45 -8.84 -0.51
C TYR A 103 -44.76 -10.29 -0.14
N GLU A 104 -44.34 -10.70 1.06
CA GLU A 104 -44.27 -12.10 1.50
C GLU A 104 -45.61 -12.69 1.96
N GLU A 105 -46.69 -12.35 1.25
CA GLU A 105 -48.04 -12.88 1.46
C GLU A 105 -48.67 -13.20 0.09
N GLU A 106 -49.01 -14.47 -0.12
CA GLU A 106 -49.60 -14.95 -1.37
C GLU A 106 -51.06 -14.49 -1.48
N GLY A 107 -51.44 -13.94 -2.64
CA GLY A 107 -52.80 -13.43 -2.86
C GLY A 107 -53.15 -12.14 -2.12
N ALA A 108 -52.15 -11.41 -1.59
CA ALA A 108 -52.36 -10.12 -0.93
C ALA A 108 -53.07 -9.11 -1.85
N LYS A 109 -54.10 -8.44 -1.32
CA LYS A 109 -54.97 -7.52 -2.08
C LYS A 109 -54.68 -6.03 -1.84
N ILE A 110 -53.63 -5.72 -1.08
CA ILE A 110 -53.31 -4.36 -0.62
C ILE A 110 -53.06 -3.35 -1.76
N ALA A 111 -52.74 -3.84 -2.96
CA ALA A 111 -52.48 -3.01 -4.15
C ALA A 111 -53.38 -3.37 -5.36
N ASP A 112 -54.48 -4.10 -5.18
CA ASP A 112 -55.37 -4.53 -6.28
C ASP A 112 -55.97 -3.35 -7.07
N HIS A 113 -56.14 -2.20 -6.42
CA HIS A 113 -56.61 -0.98 -7.06
C HIS A 113 -55.55 -0.30 -7.94
N LEU A 114 -54.29 -0.75 -7.88
CA LEU A 114 -53.15 -0.17 -8.59
C LEU A 114 -52.67 -1.08 -9.72
N GLN A 115 -53.07 -0.74 -10.96
CA GLN A 115 -52.67 -1.48 -12.17
C GLN A 115 -51.16 -1.42 -12.46
N ASN A 116 -50.42 -0.56 -11.76
CA ASN A 116 -48.99 -0.38 -11.90
C ASN A 116 -48.16 -1.08 -10.82
N VAL A 117 -48.77 -1.88 -9.95
CA VAL A 117 -48.06 -2.63 -8.91
C VAL A 117 -48.18 -4.14 -9.16
N LYS A 118 -47.05 -4.84 -9.14
CA LYS A 118 -46.96 -6.29 -9.15
C LYS A 118 -46.43 -6.76 -7.79
N LEU A 119 -47.31 -7.37 -6.99
CA LEU A 119 -46.91 -8.06 -5.77
C LEU A 119 -46.34 -9.44 -6.10
N SER A 120 -45.29 -9.84 -5.39
CA SER A 120 -44.75 -11.20 -5.47
C SER A 120 -44.08 -11.61 -4.17
N THR A 121 -44.30 -12.85 -3.72
CA THR A 121 -43.60 -13.43 -2.55
C THR A 121 -42.12 -13.69 -2.84
N TRP A 122 -41.78 -13.92 -4.11
CA TRP A 122 -40.42 -14.18 -4.58
C TRP A 122 -40.13 -13.47 -5.91
N VAL A 123 -38.90 -12.99 -6.09
CA VAL A 123 -38.47 -12.34 -7.34
C VAL A 123 -37.13 -12.93 -7.80
N PRO A 124 -36.92 -13.15 -9.11
CA PRO A 124 -35.63 -13.54 -9.66
C PRO A 124 -34.71 -12.31 -9.69
N GLN A 125 -34.22 -11.89 -8.51
CA GLN A 125 -33.56 -10.60 -8.31
C GLN A 125 -32.33 -10.43 -9.21
N ASN A 126 -31.48 -11.45 -9.33
CA ASN A 126 -30.28 -11.38 -10.17
C ASN A 126 -30.63 -11.12 -11.64
N GLU A 127 -31.64 -11.81 -12.15
CA GLU A 127 -32.11 -11.70 -13.52
C GLU A 127 -32.79 -10.35 -13.77
N LEU A 128 -33.61 -9.87 -12.83
CA LEU A 128 -34.22 -8.54 -12.90
C LEU A 128 -33.17 -7.43 -12.85
N LEU A 129 -32.17 -7.53 -11.96
CA LEU A 129 -31.06 -6.58 -11.88
C LEU A 129 -30.14 -6.63 -13.09
N ALA A 130 -30.11 -7.74 -13.83
CA ALA A 130 -29.34 -7.85 -15.06
C ALA A 130 -30.08 -7.29 -16.29
N ASP A 131 -31.40 -7.09 -16.20
CA ASP A 131 -32.23 -6.62 -17.32
C ASP A 131 -32.21 -5.09 -17.47
N ASP A 132 -32.03 -4.60 -18.69
CA ASP A 132 -31.93 -3.17 -19.00
C ASP A 132 -33.23 -2.38 -18.82
N ARG A 133 -34.39 -3.05 -18.81
CA ARG A 133 -35.69 -2.42 -18.56
C ARG A 133 -35.91 -2.11 -17.07
N LEU A 134 -35.21 -2.79 -16.16
CA LEU A 134 -35.24 -2.42 -14.75
C LEU A 134 -34.52 -1.08 -14.55
N THR A 135 -35.28 -0.09 -14.10
CA THR A 135 -34.90 1.32 -14.08
C THR A 135 -34.13 1.68 -12.81
N THR A 136 -34.60 1.22 -11.64
CA THR A 136 -33.92 1.40 -10.34
C THR A 136 -34.40 0.36 -9.33
N PHE A 137 -33.60 0.15 -8.28
CA PHE A 137 -33.91 -0.77 -7.18
C PHE A 137 -34.04 -0.01 -5.85
N ILE A 138 -35.20 -0.10 -5.19
CA ILE A 138 -35.40 0.33 -3.80
C ILE A 138 -35.12 -0.85 -2.88
N THR A 139 -34.13 -0.69 -2.00
CA THR A 139 -33.67 -1.78 -1.12
C THR A 139 -33.16 -1.27 0.23
N HIS A 140 -33.03 -2.15 1.22
CA HIS A 140 -32.39 -1.79 2.48
C HIS A 140 -30.87 -1.63 2.38
N GLY A 141 -30.23 -2.10 1.30
CA GLY A 141 -28.77 -2.02 1.14
C GLY A 141 -28.00 -3.21 1.73
N GLY A 142 -28.55 -4.43 1.63
CA GLY A 142 -27.83 -5.64 2.01
C GLY A 142 -26.59 -5.85 1.14
N LEU A 143 -25.50 -6.41 1.69
CA LEU A 143 -24.21 -6.49 1.02
C LEU A 143 -24.25 -7.26 -0.31
N ALA A 144 -25.01 -8.34 -0.40
CA ALA A 144 -25.17 -9.11 -1.64
C ALA A 144 -25.84 -8.29 -2.75
N SER A 145 -27.02 -7.72 -2.48
CA SER A 145 -27.73 -6.83 -3.42
C SER A 145 -26.89 -5.62 -3.81
N THR A 146 -26.12 -5.07 -2.85
CA THR A 146 -25.19 -3.96 -3.07
C THR A 146 -24.10 -4.34 -4.07
N MET A 147 -23.54 -5.56 -3.96
CA MET A 147 -22.59 -6.08 -4.94
C MET A 147 -23.24 -6.34 -6.31
N GLU A 148 -24.44 -6.89 -6.36
CA GLU A 148 -25.18 -7.09 -7.62
C GLU A 148 -25.41 -5.76 -8.36
N LEU A 149 -25.92 -4.75 -7.64
CA LEU A 149 -26.09 -3.38 -8.14
C LEU A 149 -24.78 -2.80 -8.70
N ALA A 150 -23.68 -2.99 -7.98
CA ALA A 150 -22.37 -2.52 -8.41
C ALA A 150 -21.90 -3.21 -9.70
N PHE A 151 -21.91 -4.54 -9.71
CA PHE A 151 -21.41 -5.35 -10.80
C PHE A 151 -22.29 -5.28 -12.06
N LEU A 152 -23.59 -5.07 -11.90
CA LEU A 152 -24.59 -4.92 -12.96
C LEU A 152 -24.87 -3.47 -13.32
N GLY A 153 -24.26 -2.50 -12.62
CA GLY A 153 -24.36 -1.07 -12.95
C GLY A 153 -25.79 -0.54 -12.91
N LYS A 154 -26.58 -0.93 -11.89
CA LYS A 154 -27.96 -0.47 -11.71
C LYS A 154 -28.01 0.62 -10.63
N PRO A 155 -28.75 1.71 -10.87
CA PRO A 155 -28.96 2.72 -9.85
C PRO A 155 -29.90 2.20 -8.76
N ALA A 156 -29.77 2.75 -7.55
CA ALA A 156 -30.57 2.32 -6.42
C ALA A 156 -31.01 3.46 -5.49
N ILE A 157 -32.10 3.22 -4.78
CA ILE A 157 -32.53 4.01 -3.62
C ILE A 157 -32.39 3.09 -2.41
N MET A 158 -31.55 3.48 -1.46
CA MET A 158 -31.23 2.65 -0.32
C MET A 158 -31.83 3.25 0.95
N ILE A 159 -32.58 2.44 1.68
CA ILE A 159 -33.25 2.82 2.92
C ILE A 159 -32.79 1.85 4.03
N PRO A 160 -31.64 2.11 4.67
CA PRO A 160 -31.08 1.22 5.68
C PRO A 160 -32.02 1.04 6.87
N MET A 161 -32.14 -0.21 7.34
CA MET A 161 -33.02 -0.57 8.45
C MET A 161 -32.23 -0.87 9.73
N PHE A 162 -31.12 -1.62 9.64
CA PHE A 162 -30.23 -1.95 10.77
C PHE A 162 -28.89 -2.55 10.30
N ALA A 163 -27.99 -2.89 11.24
CA ALA A 163 -26.70 -3.55 10.98
C ALA A 163 -25.77 -2.76 10.03
N ASP A 164 -25.13 -3.44 9.07
CA ASP A 164 -24.13 -2.92 8.15
C ASP A 164 -24.72 -2.16 6.95
N GLN A 165 -26.04 -2.14 6.82
CA GLN A 165 -26.77 -1.62 5.68
C GLN A 165 -26.50 -0.13 5.40
N GLY A 166 -26.39 0.68 6.47
CA GLY A 166 -26.06 2.11 6.34
C GLY A 166 -24.67 2.32 5.74
N ARG A 167 -23.69 1.50 6.14
CA ARG A 167 -22.34 1.50 5.58
C ARG A 167 -22.36 1.09 4.10
N ASN A 168 -23.09 0.03 3.75
CA ASN A 168 -23.22 -0.45 2.37
C ASN A 168 -23.90 0.58 1.45
N ALA A 169 -24.92 1.28 1.96
CA ALA A 169 -25.60 2.34 1.23
C ALA A 169 -24.66 3.52 0.94
N LEU A 170 -23.91 3.97 1.95
CA LEU A 170 -22.90 5.02 1.77
C LEU A 170 -21.74 4.57 0.86
N MET A 171 -21.41 3.28 0.88
CA MET A 171 -20.41 2.69 -0.01
C MET A 171 -20.79 2.82 -1.48
N LEU A 172 -22.05 2.60 -1.87
CA LEU A 172 -22.49 2.82 -3.26
C LEU A 172 -22.73 4.30 -3.58
N SER A 173 -23.33 5.04 -2.65
CA SER A 173 -23.68 6.45 -2.83
C SER A 173 -22.46 7.31 -3.15
N ARG A 174 -21.32 7.07 -2.49
CA ARG A 174 -20.07 7.82 -2.73
C ARG A 174 -19.50 7.68 -4.15
N HIS A 175 -19.96 6.71 -4.95
CA HIS A 175 -19.58 6.56 -6.37
C HIS A 175 -20.67 7.03 -7.34
N GLY A 176 -21.72 7.69 -6.84
CA GLY A 176 -22.78 8.30 -7.64
C GLY A 176 -23.89 7.36 -8.09
N GLY A 177 -23.88 6.08 -7.67
CA GLY A 177 -24.85 5.10 -8.15
C GLY A 177 -26.04 4.82 -7.23
N ALA A 178 -26.13 5.49 -6.08
CA ALA A 178 -27.25 5.31 -5.17
C ALA A 178 -27.63 6.62 -4.44
N VAL A 179 -28.91 6.77 -4.14
CA VAL A 179 -29.42 7.75 -3.17
C VAL A 179 -29.70 7.03 -1.86
N VAL A 180 -29.30 7.61 -0.74
CA VAL A 180 -29.56 7.06 0.60
C VAL A 180 -30.64 7.90 1.28
N LEU A 181 -31.70 7.25 1.73
CA LEU A 181 -32.74 7.83 2.57
C LEU A 181 -32.62 7.27 3.99
N ASP A 182 -33.04 8.06 4.97
CA ASP A 182 -33.15 7.60 6.37
C ASP A 182 -34.45 6.79 6.54
N LYS A 183 -34.48 5.84 7.49
CA LYS A 183 -35.71 5.12 7.82
C LYS A 183 -36.87 6.07 8.16
N LYS A 184 -36.59 7.22 8.78
CA LYS A 184 -37.58 8.27 9.10
C LYS A 184 -38.24 8.88 7.86
N ASP A 185 -37.58 8.79 6.70
CA ASP A 185 -38.13 9.28 5.43
C ASP A 185 -39.29 8.42 4.92
N LEU A 186 -39.49 7.23 5.49
CA LEU A 186 -40.65 6.36 5.19
C LEU A 186 -41.99 6.96 5.65
N HIS A 187 -41.99 8.07 6.39
CA HIS A 187 -43.20 8.83 6.70
C HIS A 187 -43.54 9.90 5.64
N ASP A 188 -42.66 10.17 4.67
CA ASP A 188 -42.80 11.26 3.70
C ASP A 188 -42.93 10.71 2.26
N SER A 189 -44.18 10.51 1.82
CA SER A 189 -44.47 10.02 0.46
C SER A 189 -43.96 10.95 -0.63
N LYS A 190 -43.97 12.27 -0.41
CA LYS A 190 -43.47 13.24 -1.38
C LYS A 190 -41.97 13.10 -1.56
N LYS A 191 -41.21 13.01 -0.46
CA LYS A 191 -39.75 12.82 -0.51
C LYS A 191 -39.36 11.53 -1.24
N ILE A 192 -40.08 10.43 -1.00
CA ILE A 192 -39.84 9.16 -1.71
C ILE A 192 -40.16 9.30 -3.20
N ALA A 193 -41.33 9.83 -3.56
CA ALA A 193 -41.72 10.01 -4.95
C ALA A 193 -40.75 10.92 -5.72
N ASP A 194 -40.33 12.04 -5.12
CA ASP A 194 -39.36 12.97 -5.71
C ASP A 194 -37.99 12.30 -5.89
N THR A 195 -37.57 11.46 -4.93
CA THR A 195 -36.32 10.69 -5.04
C THR A 195 -36.38 9.65 -6.15
N ILE A 196 -37.50 8.92 -6.30
CA ILE A 196 -37.71 7.98 -7.40
C ILE A 196 -37.65 8.73 -8.73
N LYS A 197 -38.42 9.82 -8.89
CA LYS A 197 -38.41 10.63 -10.11
C LYS A 197 -37.01 11.16 -10.44
N LYS A 198 -36.26 11.61 -9.43
CA LYS A 198 -34.87 12.05 -9.61
C LYS A 198 -34.01 10.93 -10.19
N VAL A 199 -34.00 9.74 -9.58
CA VAL A 199 -33.15 8.62 -10.05
C VAL A 199 -33.59 8.10 -11.42
N ILE A 200 -34.89 8.14 -11.74
CA ILE A 200 -35.41 7.71 -13.05
C ILE A 200 -34.96 8.67 -14.17
N ASN A 201 -35.00 9.98 -13.91
CA ASN A 201 -34.81 11.03 -14.91
C ASN A 201 -33.37 11.55 -15.02
N ASP A 202 -32.56 11.41 -13.97
CA ASP A 202 -31.17 11.83 -13.96
C ASP A 202 -30.25 10.70 -14.43
N ASP A 203 -29.86 10.76 -15.70
CA ASP A 203 -28.97 9.79 -16.33
C ASP A 203 -27.58 9.70 -15.70
N SER A 204 -27.16 10.66 -14.84
CA SER A 204 -25.89 10.54 -14.12
C SER A 204 -25.86 9.27 -13.26
N TYR A 205 -26.96 8.91 -12.58
CA TYR A 205 -27.00 7.66 -11.80
C TYR A 205 -26.74 6.41 -12.67
N ARG A 206 -27.14 6.41 -13.94
CA ARG A 206 -26.85 5.31 -14.88
C ARG A 206 -25.45 5.40 -15.50
N LYS A 207 -25.00 6.60 -15.87
CA LYS A 207 -23.69 6.81 -16.50
C LYS A 207 -22.56 6.52 -15.52
N GLU A 208 -22.70 6.94 -14.27
CA GLU A 208 -21.69 6.79 -13.22
C GLU A 208 -21.55 5.31 -12.83
N THR A 209 -22.66 4.60 -12.67
CA THR A 209 -22.69 3.15 -12.38
C THR A 209 -22.04 2.33 -13.50
N LEU A 210 -22.33 2.66 -14.78
CA LEU A 210 -21.72 2.00 -15.94
C LEU A 210 -20.23 2.34 -16.13
N LYS A 211 -19.85 3.60 -15.90
CA LYS A 211 -18.48 4.10 -16.09
C LYS A 211 -17.53 3.63 -14.99
N ASN A 212 -17.98 3.66 -13.73
CA ASN A 212 -17.11 3.42 -12.56
C ASN A 212 -17.08 1.95 -12.12
N TRP A 213 -18.18 1.20 -12.28
CA TRP A 213 -18.30 -0.13 -11.67
C TRP A 213 -18.21 -1.28 -12.68
N GLN A 214 -19.03 -1.29 -13.73
CA GLN A 214 -19.05 -2.44 -14.64
C GLN A 214 -17.73 -2.67 -15.38
N ARG A 215 -16.95 -1.62 -15.68
CA ARG A 215 -15.70 -1.75 -16.45
C ARG A 215 -14.52 -2.12 -15.55
N GLY A 216 -14.41 -1.53 -14.36
CA GLY A 216 -13.31 -1.76 -13.42
C GLY A 216 -13.40 -3.08 -12.66
N LEU A 217 -14.61 -3.52 -12.28
CA LEU A 217 -14.79 -4.74 -11.46
C LEU A 217 -14.54 -6.05 -12.22
N LYS A 218 -14.34 -6.02 -13.55
CA LYS A 218 -14.23 -7.20 -14.43
C LYS A 218 -12.84 -7.85 -14.49
N LYS A 219 -11.80 -7.19 -13.99
CA LYS A 219 -10.40 -7.57 -14.27
C LYS A 219 -9.54 -7.93 -13.06
N ILE A 220 -10.10 -7.94 -11.85
CA ILE A 220 -9.34 -8.34 -10.66
C ILE A 220 -9.45 -9.86 -10.50
N PRO A 221 -8.38 -10.63 -10.70
CA PRO A 221 -8.40 -12.07 -10.52
C PRO A 221 -8.10 -12.38 -9.06
N ILE A 222 -9.06 -12.97 -8.34
CA ILE A 222 -8.74 -13.51 -7.02
C ILE A 222 -9.45 -14.85 -6.83
N GLY A 223 -8.64 -15.90 -6.76
CA GLY A 223 -9.05 -17.22 -6.31
C GLY A 223 -7.86 -18.18 -6.34
N PRO A 224 -7.37 -18.66 -5.19
CA PRO A 224 -6.48 -19.82 -5.16
C PRO A 224 -7.29 -21.12 -5.28
N GLU A 225 -6.86 -22.04 -6.14
CA GLU A 225 -7.42 -23.40 -6.29
C GLU A 225 -6.77 -24.44 -5.35
N LYS A 226 -6.04 -24.04 -4.30
CA LYS A 226 -5.27 -24.99 -3.48
C LYS A 226 -5.47 -24.79 -1.99
N ASP A 227 -5.51 -25.92 -1.29
CA ASP A 227 -5.59 -26.03 0.16
C ASP A 227 -4.23 -25.64 0.77
N PHE A 228 -4.23 -24.63 1.64
CA PHE A 228 -3.03 -24.15 2.32
C PHE A 228 -3.20 -24.33 3.83
N GLY A 229 -2.26 -25.06 4.44
CA GLY A 229 -2.15 -25.17 5.89
C GLY A 229 -1.86 -23.82 6.57
N ARG A 230 -1.66 -23.83 7.90
CA ARG A 230 -1.45 -22.61 8.69
C ARG A 230 -0.20 -21.83 8.26
N LEU A 231 -0.29 -20.50 8.27
CA LEU A 231 0.81 -19.58 7.92
C LEU A 231 1.15 -18.65 9.09
N PRO A 232 1.91 -19.12 10.11
CA PRO A 232 2.18 -18.33 11.32
C PRO A 232 2.93 -17.02 11.05
N ASN A 233 3.72 -16.96 9.98
CA ASN A 233 4.48 -15.76 9.60
C ASN A 233 3.61 -14.60 9.07
N LEU A 234 2.31 -14.84 8.82
CA LEU A 234 1.34 -13.81 8.43
C LEU A 234 0.52 -13.28 9.62
N VAL A 235 0.81 -13.74 10.84
CA VAL A 235 0.20 -13.23 12.07
C VAL A 235 1.01 -12.04 12.59
N PRO A 236 0.42 -10.84 12.72
CA PRO A 236 1.14 -9.68 13.22
C PRO A 236 1.48 -9.80 14.70
N HIS A 237 2.72 -9.46 15.07
CA HIS A 237 3.15 -9.48 16.48
C HIS A 237 2.35 -8.51 17.36
N GLY A 238 1.80 -7.43 16.78
CA GLY A 238 0.93 -6.47 17.47
C GLY A 238 -0.28 -7.09 18.18
N ARG A 239 -0.70 -8.30 17.80
CA ARG A 239 -1.77 -9.06 18.48
C ARG A 239 -1.40 -9.48 19.91
N HIS A 240 -0.12 -9.68 20.18
CA HIS A 240 0.38 -10.10 21.49
C HIS A 240 0.71 -8.91 22.40
N LEU A 241 0.54 -7.68 21.92
CA LEU A 241 0.78 -6.46 22.68
C LEU A 241 -0.48 -6.06 23.47
N SER A 242 -0.28 -5.50 24.66
CA SER A 242 -1.38 -4.84 25.39
C SER A 242 -1.84 -3.56 24.67
N LEU A 243 -3.03 -3.04 24.98
CA LEU A 243 -3.51 -1.77 24.40
C LEU A 243 -2.51 -0.62 24.63
N ILE A 244 -1.88 -0.57 25.81
CA ILE A 244 -0.84 0.41 26.15
C ILE A 244 0.35 0.30 25.20
N GLN A 245 0.81 -0.93 24.95
CA GLN A 245 1.97 -1.19 24.11
C GLN A 245 1.67 -1.00 22.61
N TYR A 246 0.46 -1.40 22.18
CA TYR A 246 -0.01 -1.29 20.80
C TYR A 246 -0.10 0.17 20.35
N TYR A 247 -0.70 1.02 21.18
CA TYR A 247 -0.85 2.46 20.94
C TYR A 247 0.34 3.32 21.41
N LEU A 248 1.43 2.69 21.88
CA LEU A 248 2.64 3.39 22.34
C LEU A 248 2.35 4.38 23.49
N VAL A 249 1.34 4.13 24.31
CA VAL A 249 0.96 5.01 25.44
C VAL A 249 2.09 5.08 26.47
N ASP A 250 2.78 3.95 26.68
CA ASP A 250 3.99 3.86 27.51
C ASP A 250 5.12 4.75 26.99
N VAL A 251 5.36 4.76 25.67
CA VAL A 251 6.35 5.61 25.02
C VAL A 251 5.95 7.08 25.07
N ILE A 252 4.68 7.41 24.80
CA ILE A 252 4.14 8.77 24.87
C ILE A 252 4.30 9.31 26.29
N ALA A 253 3.93 8.52 27.31
CA ALA A 253 4.08 8.90 28.71
C ALA A 253 5.54 9.20 29.06
N LEU A 254 6.48 8.34 28.64
CA LEU A 254 7.91 8.57 28.85
C LEU A 254 8.40 9.89 28.23
N VAL A 255 7.98 10.20 27.00
CA VAL A 255 8.34 11.45 26.30
C VAL A 255 7.72 12.66 26.99
N ILE A 256 6.44 12.60 27.36
CA ILE A 256 5.74 13.70 28.05
C ILE A 256 6.41 13.97 29.40
N THR A 257 6.67 12.95 30.20
CA THR A 257 7.37 13.11 31.49
C THR A 257 8.73 13.77 31.27
N GLY A 258 9.52 13.32 30.29
CA GLY A 258 10.80 13.94 29.95
C GLY A 258 10.69 15.41 29.52
N LEU A 259 9.68 15.75 28.69
CA LEU A 259 9.41 17.12 28.26
C LEU A 259 8.97 18.01 29.42
N VAL A 260 8.09 17.53 30.30
CA VAL A 260 7.64 18.27 31.49
C VAL A 260 8.82 18.53 32.43
N THR A 261 9.64 17.51 32.71
CA THR A 261 10.87 17.69 33.50
C THR A 261 11.82 18.69 32.84
N SER A 262 12.00 18.62 31.51
CA SER A 262 12.86 19.55 30.77
C SER A 262 12.30 20.97 30.77
N LEU A 263 10.99 21.16 30.68
CA LEU A 263 10.31 22.45 30.75
C LEU A 263 10.38 23.04 32.16
N ILE A 264 10.28 22.21 33.21
CA ILE A 264 10.52 22.64 34.59
C ILE A 264 11.97 23.13 34.73
N ILE A 265 12.95 22.36 34.24
CA ILE A 265 14.37 22.76 34.25
C ILE A 265 14.59 24.05 33.43
N LEU A 266 14.04 24.14 32.23
CA LEU A 266 14.12 25.32 31.36
C LEU A 266 13.44 26.54 32.01
N PHE A 267 12.30 26.36 32.67
CA PHE A 267 11.63 27.41 33.43
C PHE A 267 12.55 27.94 34.54
N PHE A 268 13.22 27.07 35.29
CA PHE A 268 14.20 27.46 36.29
C PHE A 268 15.47 28.11 35.69
N VAL A 269 15.91 27.68 34.50
CA VAL A 269 17.10 28.21 33.81
C VAL A 269 16.82 29.55 33.09
N PHE A 270 15.62 29.73 32.54
CA PHE A 270 15.22 30.93 31.81
C PHE A 270 14.54 31.98 32.70
N SER A 271 14.02 31.62 33.88
CA SER A 271 13.62 32.61 34.89
C SER A 271 14.79 33.47 35.37
N GLU A 272 16.04 33.03 35.18
CA GLU A 272 17.25 33.80 35.49
C GLU A 272 17.76 34.69 34.35
N LYS A 273 17.29 34.54 33.10
CA LYS A 273 17.85 35.24 31.93
C LYS A 273 16.81 35.64 30.89
N MET A 274 15.97 36.62 31.22
CA MET A 274 15.14 37.34 30.25
C MET A 274 15.00 38.83 30.63
N SER A 275 16.10 39.58 30.48
CA SER A 275 16.05 41.03 30.35
C SER A 275 17.16 41.45 29.39
N GLN A 276 16.86 41.49 28.08
CA GLN A 276 17.44 42.45 27.11
C GLN A 276 17.01 42.17 25.66
N LEU A 277 16.16 43.08 25.18
CA LEU A 277 16.24 43.80 23.88
C LEU A 277 15.80 43.09 22.55
N PRO A 278 15.46 43.87 21.49
CA PRO A 278 14.09 44.02 21.01
C PRO A 278 13.94 43.82 19.48
N CYS A 279 12.69 43.89 19.01
CA CYS A 279 12.29 43.83 17.60
C CYS A 279 12.38 45.21 16.91
N PHE A 280 12.91 45.26 15.69
CA PHE A 280 12.79 46.35 14.69
C PHE A 280 13.07 45.71 13.32
N PHE A 281 12.44 45.98 12.17
CA PHE A 281 11.30 46.79 11.72
C PHE A 281 11.03 46.36 10.26
N LEU A 282 9.80 46.45 9.77
CA LEU A 282 9.41 46.28 8.36
C LEU A 282 8.70 47.55 7.88
N ALA A 283 9.07 48.07 6.71
CA ALA A 283 8.28 49.01 5.90
C ALA A 283 8.98 49.20 4.53
N LEU A 284 8.40 48.78 3.39
CA LEU A 284 7.48 49.55 2.50
C LEU A 284 8.28 50.48 1.54
N LEU A 285 8.24 50.36 0.19
CA LEU A 285 7.21 50.86 -0.76
C LEU A 285 7.69 50.63 -2.23
N SER A 286 6.80 50.25 -3.17
CA SER A 286 6.30 50.99 -4.37
C SER A 286 7.34 51.31 -5.49
N GLU A 287 7.15 51.25 -6.81
CA GLU A 287 6.06 51.66 -7.73
C GLU A 287 6.27 51.11 -9.19
N ARG A 288 5.14 50.85 -9.89
CA ARG A 288 4.75 51.20 -11.30
C ARG A 288 5.48 50.70 -12.59
N ALA A 289 4.71 49.94 -13.42
CA ALA A 289 4.23 50.16 -14.82
C ALA A 289 5.21 50.48 -16.01
N PRO A 290 4.85 50.44 -17.33
CA PRO A 290 3.87 49.64 -18.15
C PRO A 290 4.31 49.25 -19.62
N PHE A 291 3.41 48.58 -20.38
CA PHE A 291 3.16 48.58 -21.88
C PHE A 291 4.22 48.03 -22.89
N TYR A 292 3.99 47.51 -24.12
CA TYR A 292 2.93 47.21 -25.14
C TYR A 292 3.52 46.12 -26.12
N GLY A 293 2.79 45.16 -26.72
CA GLY A 293 2.36 45.24 -28.14
C GLY A 293 2.55 43.95 -29.01
N HIS A 294 1.42 43.46 -29.55
CA HIS A 294 1.08 42.63 -30.73
C HIS A 294 1.93 41.46 -31.32
N SER A 295 1.26 40.32 -31.55
CA SER A 295 1.65 39.23 -32.47
C SER A 295 0.52 38.92 -33.49
N GLY A 296 0.89 38.78 -34.77
CA GLY A 296 0.01 38.55 -35.92
C GLY A 296 -0.13 37.06 -36.31
N ARG A 297 -1.30 36.73 -36.86
CA ARG A 297 -1.74 35.43 -37.41
C ARG A 297 -1.20 35.20 -38.84
N MET A 298 -1.08 33.92 -39.25
CA MET A 298 -1.69 33.29 -40.46
C MET A 298 -1.07 31.88 -40.73
N PRO A 299 -1.56 31.04 -41.68
CA PRO A 299 -2.63 30.07 -41.48
C PRO A 299 -2.26 28.62 -41.91
N THR A 300 -3.04 27.64 -41.49
CA THR A 300 -2.89 26.23 -41.88
C THR A 300 -3.88 25.85 -42.98
N ALA A 301 -3.38 25.19 -44.03
CA ALA A 301 -4.19 24.64 -45.10
C ALA A 301 -3.81 23.17 -45.37
N LYS A 302 -4.84 22.40 -45.72
CA LYS A 302 -4.83 21.12 -46.47
C LYS A 302 -4.83 19.84 -45.65
N VAL A 303 -6.00 19.63 -45.02
CA VAL A 303 -6.66 18.35 -44.74
C VAL A 303 -7.06 17.68 -46.06
N VAL A 304 -6.33 16.66 -46.54
CA VAL A 304 -6.86 15.66 -47.52
C VAL A 304 -6.25 14.25 -47.35
N VAL A 305 -5.16 14.03 -46.62
CA VAL A 305 -4.51 12.69 -46.58
C VAL A 305 -5.07 11.73 -45.51
N PHE A 306 -5.99 12.18 -44.65
CA PHE A 306 -6.45 11.39 -43.49
C PHE A 306 -7.55 10.36 -43.78
N PHE A 307 -8.07 10.29 -45.01
CA PHE A 307 -9.25 9.47 -45.32
C PHE A 307 -8.95 8.05 -45.80
N PHE A 308 -7.69 7.71 -46.12
CA PHE A 308 -7.33 6.39 -46.70
C PHE A 308 -6.61 5.43 -45.75
N ILE A 309 -6.24 5.86 -44.53
CA ILE A 309 -5.63 4.97 -43.50
C ILE A 309 -6.70 4.24 -42.66
N PHE A 310 -7.96 4.70 -42.73
CA PHE A 310 -9.05 4.21 -41.89
C PHE A 310 -9.60 2.82 -42.28
N LEU A 311 -9.27 2.32 -43.48
CA LEU A 311 -9.85 1.08 -44.02
C LEU A 311 -8.97 -0.17 -43.89
N PHE A 312 -7.76 -0.07 -43.31
CA PHE A 312 -6.84 -1.21 -43.14
C PHE A 312 -6.58 -1.63 -41.68
N GLN A 313 -7.24 -1.01 -40.69
CA GLN A 313 -7.03 -1.30 -39.25
C GLN A 313 -8.00 -2.33 -38.62
N THR A 314 -8.87 -2.99 -39.39
CA THR A 314 -9.86 -3.93 -38.85
C THR A 314 -9.37 -5.38 -38.75
N SER A 315 -8.14 -5.61 -38.29
CA SER A 315 -7.65 -6.96 -37.99
C SER A 315 -6.66 -6.94 -36.82
N PHE A 316 -7.06 -7.57 -35.72
CA PHE A 316 -6.35 -7.75 -34.44
C PHE A 316 -6.19 -6.50 -33.56
N ASN A 317 -7.19 -6.21 -32.72
CA ASN A 317 -7.01 -5.28 -31.59
C ASN A 317 -6.13 -5.93 -30.51
N VAL A 318 -4.81 -5.92 -30.71
CA VAL A 318 -3.86 -5.98 -29.59
C VAL A 318 -3.77 -4.56 -29.06
N ASN A 319 -4.47 -4.26 -27.96
CA ASN A 319 -4.34 -2.97 -27.29
C ASN A 319 -2.98 -2.90 -26.59
N ALA A 320 -1.93 -2.59 -27.34
CA ALA A 320 -0.62 -2.30 -26.81
C ALA A 320 -0.65 -0.89 -26.20
N TYR A 321 -0.52 -0.79 -24.88
CA TYR A 321 -0.34 0.51 -24.23
C TYR A 321 1.06 1.05 -24.51
N LYS A 322 1.18 2.38 -24.61
CA LYS A 322 2.47 3.07 -24.64
C LYS A 322 2.89 3.37 -23.21
N VAL A 323 3.97 2.74 -22.74
CA VAL A 323 4.42 2.85 -21.36
C VAL A 323 5.81 3.49 -21.30
N LEU A 324 5.92 4.56 -20.53
CA LEU A 324 7.21 5.17 -20.19
C LEU A 324 7.68 4.64 -18.83
N VAL A 325 8.81 3.94 -18.81
CA VAL A 325 9.45 3.47 -17.56
C VAL A 325 10.60 4.41 -17.21
N TYR A 326 10.52 5.02 -16.03
CA TYR A 326 11.59 5.85 -15.49
C TYR A 326 12.56 5.01 -14.65
N ASN A 327 13.83 4.93 -15.04
CA ASN A 327 14.82 4.10 -14.36
C ASN A 327 16.15 4.86 -14.16
N VAL A 328 16.37 5.44 -12.99
CA VAL A 328 17.63 6.12 -12.69
C VAL A 328 18.78 5.13 -12.58
N LEU A 329 19.89 5.42 -13.27
CA LEU A 329 21.14 4.66 -13.13
C LEU A 329 21.90 5.10 -11.87
N ALA A 330 21.36 4.75 -10.70
CA ALA A 330 21.93 5.12 -9.39
C ALA A 330 22.54 3.93 -8.62
N GLY A 331 22.11 2.71 -8.91
CA GLY A 331 22.57 1.48 -8.26
C GLY A 331 22.03 0.22 -8.93
N HIS A 332 22.82 -0.87 -8.93
CA HIS A 332 22.52 -2.06 -9.70
C HIS A 332 21.20 -2.73 -9.31
N SER A 333 20.86 -2.80 -8.02
CA SER A 333 19.60 -3.41 -7.56
C SER A 333 18.35 -2.68 -8.06
N HIS A 334 18.35 -1.34 -7.99
CA HIS A 334 17.28 -0.51 -8.52
C HIS A 334 17.13 -0.70 -10.02
N VAL A 335 18.25 -0.62 -10.75
CA VAL A 335 18.26 -0.81 -12.21
C VAL A 335 17.76 -2.20 -12.59
N LYS A 336 18.20 -3.25 -11.88
CA LYS A 336 17.75 -4.63 -12.09
C LYS A 336 16.24 -4.78 -11.95
N PHE A 337 15.69 -4.25 -10.86
CA PHE A 337 14.25 -4.30 -10.60
C PHE A 337 13.46 -3.56 -11.69
N MET A 338 13.78 -2.29 -11.95
CA MET A 338 13.07 -1.47 -12.91
C MET A 338 13.23 -1.95 -14.36
N SER A 339 14.40 -2.48 -14.74
CA SER A 339 14.60 -3.13 -16.04
C SER A 339 13.73 -4.39 -16.18
N THR A 340 13.59 -5.17 -15.12
CA THR A 340 12.71 -6.35 -15.14
C THR A 340 11.25 -5.95 -15.35
N LEU A 341 10.80 -4.86 -14.73
CA LEU A 341 9.45 -4.32 -14.95
C LEU A 341 9.24 -3.92 -16.42
N ALA A 342 10.19 -3.17 -16.99
CA ALA A 342 10.13 -2.78 -18.40
C ALA A 342 10.07 -4.00 -19.34
N ASP A 343 10.97 -4.97 -19.15
CA ASP A 343 10.98 -6.19 -19.95
C ASP A 343 9.70 -7.01 -19.79
N THR A 344 9.11 -7.06 -18.59
CA THR A 344 7.84 -7.77 -18.35
C THR A 344 6.68 -7.14 -19.13
N LEU A 345 6.64 -5.81 -19.24
CA LEU A 345 5.63 -5.12 -20.04
C LEU A 345 5.86 -5.30 -21.55
N THR A 346 7.13 -5.30 -21.98
CA THR A 346 7.50 -5.61 -23.37
C THR A 346 7.12 -7.04 -23.74
N GLU A 347 7.38 -8.01 -22.85
CA GLU A 347 7.00 -9.42 -22.97
C GLU A 347 5.46 -9.57 -23.07
N ALA A 348 4.70 -8.74 -22.35
CA ALA A 348 3.25 -8.68 -22.44
C ALA A 348 2.71 -8.00 -23.73
N GLY A 349 3.59 -7.53 -24.63
CA GLY A 349 3.23 -6.94 -25.91
C GLY A 349 2.93 -5.44 -25.89
N HIS A 350 3.35 -4.71 -24.84
CA HIS A 350 3.21 -3.25 -24.77
C HIS A 350 4.36 -2.51 -25.45
N ASP A 351 4.11 -1.28 -25.90
CA ASP A 351 5.14 -0.39 -26.44
C ASP A 351 5.84 0.34 -25.30
N VAL A 352 6.99 -0.19 -24.87
CA VAL A 352 7.71 0.31 -23.69
C VAL A 352 8.92 1.15 -24.09
N THR A 353 9.04 2.34 -23.52
CA THR A 353 10.24 3.18 -23.60
C THR A 353 10.85 3.36 -22.22
N VAL A 354 12.16 3.14 -22.07
CA VAL A 354 12.87 3.32 -20.79
C VAL A 354 13.71 4.59 -20.81
N LEU A 355 13.43 5.51 -19.89
CA LEU A 355 14.22 6.72 -19.67
C LEU A 355 15.25 6.46 -18.55
N PHE A 356 16.53 6.62 -18.89
CA PHE A 356 17.69 6.41 -18.02
C PHE A 356 18.42 7.72 -17.70
N PRO A 357 18.02 8.44 -16.63
CA PRO A 357 18.87 9.48 -16.06
C PRO A 357 20.16 8.89 -15.48
N VAL A 358 21.30 9.35 -15.98
CA VAL A 358 22.62 8.86 -15.58
C VAL A 358 23.06 9.57 -14.30
N LEU A 359 22.95 8.90 -13.15
CA LEU A 359 23.51 9.41 -11.89
C LEU A 359 24.89 8.82 -11.59
N ASP A 360 25.15 7.58 -12.01
CA ASP A 360 26.47 6.94 -11.96
C ASP A 360 26.90 6.53 -13.39
N PRO A 361 27.87 7.24 -13.99
CA PRO A 361 28.40 6.90 -15.31
C PRO A 361 28.94 5.47 -15.41
N SER A 362 29.37 4.87 -14.29
CA SER A 362 29.86 3.48 -14.26
C SER A 362 28.76 2.44 -14.51
N SER A 363 27.49 2.86 -14.46
CA SER A 363 26.30 2.01 -14.58
C SER A 363 25.67 2.02 -15.97
N VAL A 364 26.10 2.92 -16.88
CA VAL A 364 25.57 3.05 -18.25
C VAL A 364 25.63 1.73 -19.02
N ASN A 365 26.75 1.01 -18.93
CA ASN A 365 26.95 -0.28 -19.60
C ASN A 365 26.59 -1.50 -18.73
N LYS A 366 25.77 -1.30 -17.68
CA LYS A 366 25.37 -2.35 -16.73
C LYS A 366 23.85 -2.46 -16.59
N THR A 367 23.10 -1.97 -17.58
CA THR A 367 21.67 -2.22 -17.65
C THR A 367 21.42 -3.72 -17.76
N THR A 368 20.32 -4.18 -17.18
CA THR A 368 19.91 -5.59 -17.19
C THR A 368 18.69 -5.83 -18.10
N LEU A 369 18.35 -4.83 -18.93
CA LEU A 369 17.32 -4.95 -19.95
C LEU A 369 17.71 -6.04 -20.95
N LYS A 370 16.72 -6.85 -21.35
CA LYS A 370 16.88 -7.93 -22.31
C LYS A 370 15.97 -7.77 -23.52
N LEU A 371 14.74 -7.29 -23.32
CA LEU A 371 13.70 -7.27 -24.35
C LEU A 371 13.39 -5.83 -24.80
N THR A 372 13.45 -4.87 -23.88
CA THR A 372 13.05 -3.50 -24.18
C THR A 372 14.15 -2.74 -24.91
N GLU A 373 13.96 -2.48 -26.20
CA GLU A 373 14.97 -1.83 -27.05
C GLU A 373 14.91 -0.30 -27.02
N LYS A 374 13.71 0.28 -26.89
CA LYS A 374 13.52 1.75 -26.89
C LYS A 374 14.03 2.34 -25.59
N THR A 375 15.22 2.93 -25.63
CA THR A 375 15.88 3.52 -24.47
C THR A 375 16.32 4.96 -24.75
N ILE A 376 16.21 5.82 -23.73
CA ILE A 376 16.62 7.23 -23.80
C ILE A 376 17.55 7.48 -22.61
N PHE A 377 18.79 7.87 -22.87
CA PHE A 377 19.75 8.21 -21.82
C PHE A 377 19.79 9.73 -21.62
N VAL A 378 19.57 10.19 -20.39
CA VAL A 378 19.79 11.60 -20.03
C VAL A 378 21.15 11.70 -19.37
N PRO A 379 22.14 12.34 -20.01
CA PRO A 379 23.51 12.39 -19.50
C PRO A 379 23.58 13.16 -18.18
N LEU A 380 24.57 12.81 -17.36
CA LEU A 380 24.86 13.54 -16.13
C LEU A 380 25.33 14.97 -16.47
N ALA A 381 24.74 15.98 -15.84
CA ALA A 381 25.22 17.35 -15.95
C ALA A 381 26.67 17.48 -15.45
N GLU A 382 27.52 18.20 -16.19
CA GLU A 382 28.96 18.37 -15.88
C GLU A 382 29.19 18.89 -14.44
N GLU A 383 28.35 19.83 -14.01
CA GLU A 383 28.36 20.45 -12.68
C GLU A 383 28.19 19.43 -11.54
N LEU A 384 27.61 18.25 -11.81
CA LEU A 384 27.39 17.20 -10.83
C LEU A 384 28.57 16.23 -10.68
N LYS A 385 29.58 16.27 -11.57
CA LYS A 385 30.74 15.36 -11.51
C LYS A 385 31.56 15.47 -10.21
N PRO A 386 31.84 16.67 -9.64
CA PRO A 386 32.56 16.78 -8.37
C PRO A 386 31.83 16.09 -7.20
N TYR A 387 30.50 16.15 -7.20
CA TYR A 387 29.66 15.51 -6.18
C TYR A 387 29.75 13.98 -6.24
N LEU A 388 30.03 13.38 -7.40
CA LEU A 388 30.22 11.93 -7.53
C LEU A 388 31.49 11.42 -6.82
N LYS A 389 32.57 12.21 -6.83
CA LYS A 389 33.82 11.83 -6.14
C LYS A 389 33.60 11.84 -4.62
N LYS A 390 33.03 12.94 -4.10
CA LYS A 390 32.66 13.07 -2.68
C LYS A 390 31.75 11.92 -2.24
N ARG A 391 30.74 11.58 -3.06
CA ARG A 391 29.86 10.43 -2.83
C ARG A 391 30.61 9.11 -2.69
N SER A 392 31.62 8.84 -3.51
CA SER A 392 32.39 7.59 -3.39
C SER A 392 33.17 7.52 -2.08
N ASP A 393 33.64 8.65 -1.57
CA ASP A 393 34.35 8.74 -0.30
C ASP A 393 33.38 8.57 0.88
N ASP A 394 32.21 9.18 0.81
CA ASP A 394 31.14 9.02 1.80
C ASP A 394 30.68 7.54 1.90
N MET A 395 30.48 6.85 0.77
CA MET A 395 30.18 5.40 0.76
C MET A 395 31.30 4.56 1.39
N ARG A 396 32.55 4.99 1.23
CA ARG A 396 33.69 4.33 1.88
C ARG A 396 33.70 4.58 3.38
N ALA A 397 33.26 5.75 3.83
CA ALA A 397 33.14 6.07 5.25
C ALA A 397 32.10 5.19 5.97
N MET A 398 31.05 4.73 5.27
CA MET A 398 30.03 3.83 5.84
C MET A 398 30.60 2.50 6.35
N TRP A 399 31.69 2.01 5.75
CA TRP A 399 32.39 0.84 6.26
C TRP A 399 32.94 1.04 7.68
N LYS A 400 33.30 2.27 8.04
CA LYS A 400 33.86 2.61 9.35
C LYS A 400 32.82 3.14 10.33
N ALA A 401 31.76 3.77 9.86
CA ALA A 401 30.72 4.34 10.71
C ALA A 401 30.00 3.24 11.50
N PRO A 402 29.74 3.38 12.80
CA PRO A 402 28.99 2.38 13.55
C PRO A 402 27.57 2.26 13.01
N VAL A 403 26.97 1.06 13.12
CA VAL A 403 25.59 0.86 12.71
C VAL A 403 24.67 1.38 13.84
N SER A 404 24.35 2.67 13.79
CA SER A 404 23.52 3.33 14.81
C SER A 404 22.57 4.38 14.22
N SER A 405 21.52 4.75 14.96
CA SER A 405 20.60 5.83 14.60
C SER A 405 21.32 7.16 14.34
N MET A 406 22.35 7.47 15.13
CA MET A 406 23.11 8.72 15.03
C MET A 406 24.00 8.76 13.79
N SER A 407 24.68 7.63 13.52
CA SER A 407 25.46 7.47 12.29
C SER A 407 24.57 7.49 11.06
N MET A 408 23.35 6.95 11.17
CA MET A 408 22.38 7.04 10.11
C MET A 408 21.95 8.49 9.85
N LEU A 409 21.61 9.27 10.89
CA LEU A 409 21.30 10.70 10.78
C LEU A 409 22.39 11.47 10.02
N HIS A 410 23.65 11.26 10.41
CA HIS A 410 24.79 11.93 9.81
C HIS A 410 24.96 11.57 8.32
N ASN A 411 24.78 10.29 7.98
CA ASN A 411 24.96 9.78 6.61
C ASN A 411 23.71 9.94 5.73
N MET A 412 22.58 10.39 6.30
CA MET A 412 21.30 10.35 5.60
C MET A 412 21.24 11.30 4.40
N LYS A 413 21.97 12.42 4.43
CA LYS A 413 22.12 13.31 3.25
C LYS A 413 22.73 12.59 2.04
N VAL A 414 23.66 11.66 2.28
CA VAL A 414 24.35 10.92 1.21
C VAL A 414 23.43 9.83 0.65
N VAL A 415 22.67 9.18 1.53
CA VAL A 415 21.68 8.15 1.17
C VAL A 415 20.54 8.81 0.38
N SER A 416 20.05 9.96 0.83
CA SER A 416 18.87 10.62 0.27
C SER A 416 19.08 11.18 -1.14
N ILE A 417 20.29 11.65 -1.47
CA ILE A 417 20.65 12.07 -2.85
C ILE A 417 20.45 10.94 -3.88
N ARG A 418 20.50 9.66 -3.47
CA ARG A 418 20.24 8.52 -4.37
C ARG A 418 18.75 8.25 -4.62
N PHE A 419 17.88 8.73 -3.74
CA PHE A 419 16.44 8.47 -3.80
C PHE A 419 15.68 9.67 -4.37
N SER A 420 16.29 10.35 -5.35
CA SER A 420 15.72 11.56 -5.91
C SER A 420 14.41 11.28 -6.67
N THR A 421 13.33 11.94 -6.26
CA THR A 421 12.01 11.98 -6.91
C THR A 421 12.03 12.79 -8.22
N GLN A 422 13.08 12.68 -9.02
CA GLN A 422 13.24 13.40 -10.28
C GLN A 422 12.15 13.04 -11.32
N CYS A 423 11.51 11.87 -11.19
CA CYS A 423 10.38 11.50 -12.04
C CYS A 423 9.15 12.40 -11.88
N VAL A 424 8.99 13.06 -10.72
CA VAL A 424 7.82 13.91 -10.41
C VAL A 424 7.67 15.04 -11.44
N ILE A 425 8.78 15.62 -11.90
CA ILE A 425 8.79 16.64 -12.98
C ILE A 425 8.17 16.10 -14.27
N LEU A 426 8.49 14.85 -14.62
CA LEU A 426 8.04 14.26 -15.88
C LEU A 426 6.52 14.07 -15.90
N PHE A 427 5.92 13.73 -14.75
CA PHE A 427 4.46 13.61 -14.66
C PHE A 427 3.77 14.93 -14.99
N GLU A 428 4.26 16.04 -14.43
CA GLU A 428 3.71 17.37 -14.66
C GLU A 428 4.03 17.88 -16.08
N ALA A 429 5.27 17.72 -16.54
CA ALA A 429 5.71 18.19 -17.85
C ALA A 429 4.99 17.46 -19.00
N LEU A 430 4.82 16.14 -18.88
CA LEU A 430 4.21 15.30 -19.91
C LEU A 430 2.69 15.16 -19.75
N LYS A 431 2.11 15.67 -18.65
CA LYS A 431 0.68 15.55 -18.32
C LYS A 431 0.16 14.12 -18.49
N LEU A 432 0.88 13.16 -17.89
CA LEU A 432 0.57 11.74 -18.04
C LEU A 432 -0.85 11.43 -17.52
N PRO A 433 -1.71 10.74 -18.30
CA PRO A 433 -3.10 10.48 -17.91
C PRO A 433 -3.23 9.42 -16.80
N SER A 434 -2.18 8.61 -16.60
CA SER A 434 -2.11 7.56 -15.59
C SER A 434 -0.68 7.34 -15.15
N SER A 435 -0.51 6.93 -13.89
CA SER A 435 0.78 6.58 -13.30
C SER A 435 0.66 5.42 -12.33
N VAL A 436 1.76 4.69 -12.18
CA VAL A 436 2.02 3.72 -11.13
C VAL A 436 3.38 4.05 -10.52
N ALA A 437 3.51 3.89 -9.20
CA ALA A 437 4.80 4.01 -8.53
C ALA A 437 5.42 2.62 -8.37
N ALA A 438 6.74 2.51 -8.44
CA ALA A 438 7.45 1.26 -8.22
C ALA A 438 8.67 1.50 -7.34
N TYR A 439 8.81 0.70 -6.28
CA TYR A 439 9.91 0.76 -5.33
C TYR A 439 10.67 -0.55 -5.32
N SER A 440 11.98 -0.49 -5.60
CA SER A 440 12.88 -1.65 -5.49
C SER A 440 13.13 -2.12 -4.04
N ALA A 441 12.50 -1.45 -3.08
CA ALA A 441 12.49 -1.71 -1.64
C ALA A 441 11.06 -2.00 -1.17
N VAL A 442 10.87 -2.21 0.14
CA VAL A 442 9.53 -2.06 0.75
C VAL A 442 9.07 -0.59 0.66
N VAL A 443 7.79 -0.31 0.96
CA VAL A 443 7.27 1.08 0.93
C VAL A 443 8.14 1.97 1.83
N PHE A 444 8.64 3.08 1.28
CA PHE A 444 9.38 4.05 2.07
C PHE A 444 8.50 4.71 3.14
N ASP A 445 9.07 5.00 4.30
CA ASP A 445 8.31 5.54 5.44
C ASP A 445 7.62 6.89 5.09
N HIS A 446 8.31 7.80 4.39
CA HIS A 446 7.73 9.09 3.94
C HIS A 446 6.56 8.92 2.94
N VAL A 447 6.59 7.86 2.12
CA VAL A 447 5.50 7.54 1.19
C VAL A 447 4.27 7.06 1.96
N SER A 448 4.47 6.33 3.06
CA SER A 448 3.37 5.83 3.89
C SER A 448 2.48 6.98 4.39
N GLY A 449 3.07 8.09 4.84
CA GLY A 449 2.33 9.29 5.23
C GLY A 449 1.57 9.94 4.06
N ALA A 450 2.22 10.10 2.91
CA ALA A 450 1.61 10.72 1.72
C ALA A 450 0.36 9.97 1.22
N ILE A 451 0.36 8.63 1.33
CA ILE A 451 -0.74 7.78 0.85
C ILE A 451 -1.74 7.39 1.95
N GLY A 452 -1.52 7.83 3.20
CA GLY A 452 -2.38 7.50 4.34
C GLY A 452 -2.27 6.05 4.83
N LYS A 453 -1.11 5.40 4.67
CA LYS A 453 -0.80 4.10 5.28
C LYS A 453 -0.40 4.32 6.75
N PRO A 454 -1.02 3.61 7.72
CA PRO A 454 -0.68 3.72 9.13
C PRO A 454 0.77 3.31 9.42
N ALA A 455 1.38 3.99 10.38
CA ALA A 455 2.63 3.58 10.99
C ALA A 455 2.34 2.56 12.10
N ALA A 456 2.97 1.39 12.04
CA ALA A 456 2.82 0.32 13.04
C ALA A 456 4.13 0.11 13.80
N THR A 457 4.75 1.19 14.29
CA THR A 457 6.11 1.19 14.85
C THR A 457 6.24 0.42 16.16
N SER A 458 5.13 0.00 16.78
CA SER A 458 5.13 -0.87 17.95
C SER A 458 5.53 -2.32 17.64
N TYR A 459 5.40 -2.79 16.40
CA TYR A 459 5.71 -4.18 16.01
C TYR A 459 6.22 -4.37 14.57
N VAL A 460 6.23 -3.33 13.74
CA VAL A 460 6.82 -3.35 12.39
C VAL A 460 8.07 -2.47 12.39
N PRO A 461 9.26 -3.04 12.12
CA PRO A 461 10.47 -2.27 11.96
C PRO A 461 10.35 -1.27 10.80
N GLY A 462 10.81 -0.03 11.02
CA GLY A 462 10.95 0.97 9.96
C GLY A 462 11.91 0.51 8.86
N LEU A 463 11.90 1.19 7.70
CA LEU A 463 12.67 0.75 6.53
C LEU A 463 14.14 0.50 6.85
N THR A 464 14.74 1.38 7.65
CA THR A 464 16.17 1.39 7.97
C THR A 464 16.44 0.97 9.41
N ALA A 465 15.45 0.34 10.05
CA ALA A 465 15.55 -0.10 11.41
C ALA A 465 16.25 -1.47 11.52
N ASN A 466 16.93 -1.68 12.64
CA ASN A 466 17.64 -2.93 12.94
C ASN A 466 16.98 -3.66 14.10
N TYR A 467 15.67 -3.86 14.02
CA TYR A 467 14.89 -4.52 15.04
C TYR A 467 14.11 -5.71 14.46
N LYS A 468 13.80 -6.68 15.32
CA LYS A 468 12.82 -7.74 15.03
C LYS A 468 11.40 -7.20 15.21
N ALA A 469 10.39 -8.01 14.90
CA ALA A 469 8.99 -7.65 15.19
C ALA A 469 8.70 -7.61 16.70
N GLU A 470 9.33 -8.52 17.45
CA GLU A 470 9.39 -8.53 18.90
C GLU A 470 10.37 -7.46 19.38
N MET A 471 9.87 -6.45 20.09
CA MET A 471 10.66 -5.31 20.56
C MET A 471 10.34 -4.99 22.02
N SER A 472 11.38 -4.78 22.82
CA SER A 472 11.30 -4.18 24.15
C SER A 472 10.83 -2.73 24.10
N LEU A 473 10.55 -2.10 25.25
CA LEU A 473 10.14 -0.69 25.30
C LEU A 473 11.17 0.25 24.66
N LEU A 474 12.46 0.05 24.94
CA LEU A 474 13.52 0.88 24.37
C LEU A 474 13.70 0.64 22.86
N GLU A 475 13.50 -0.59 22.40
CA GLU A 475 13.52 -0.90 20.97
C GLU A 475 12.30 -0.33 20.24
N ARG A 476 11.10 -0.35 20.85
CA ARG A 476 9.90 0.30 20.30
C ARG A 476 10.07 1.83 20.23
N LEU A 477 10.66 2.44 21.26
CA LEU A 477 11.03 3.86 21.25
C LEU A 477 12.04 4.16 20.13
N GLY A 478 13.10 3.35 20.04
CA GLY A 478 14.14 3.47 19.01
C GLY A 478 13.60 3.31 17.59
N ASN A 479 12.76 2.30 17.36
CA ASN A 479 12.09 2.04 16.09
C ASN A 479 11.15 3.18 15.69
N THR A 480 10.36 3.67 16.65
CA THR A 480 9.45 4.81 16.43
C THR A 480 10.22 6.07 16.06
N PHE A 481 11.30 6.37 16.80
CA PHE A 481 12.19 7.49 16.49
C PHE A 481 12.81 7.35 15.09
N GLN A 482 13.34 6.17 14.74
CA GLN A 482 13.95 5.92 13.43
C GLN A 482 12.93 6.06 12.29
N TYR A 483 11.71 5.55 12.46
CA TYR A 483 10.64 5.67 11.46
C TYR A 483 10.31 7.14 11.18
N TYR A 484 10.02 7.94 12.21
CA TYR A 484 9.68 9.36 12.02
C TYR A 484 10.86 10.19 11.54
N LEU A 485 12.08 9.84 11.95
CA LEU A 485 13.28 10.46 11.43
C LEU A 485 13.46 10.18 9.91
N GLY A 486 13.20 8.95 9.48
CA GLY A 486 13.17 8.57 8.08
C GLY A 486 12.09 9.33 7.30
N VAL A 487 10.88 9.42 7.84
CA VAL A 487 9.78 10.23 7.27
C VAL A 487 10.24 11.66 7.04
N TYR A 488 10.81 12.31 8.08
CA TYR A 488 11.26 13.69 8.01
C TYR A 488 12.33 13.88 6.92
N VAL A 489 13.40 13.09 6.95
CA VAL A 489 14.54 13.34 6.05
C VAL A 489 14.28 12.95 4.60
N PHE A 490 13.49 11.93 4.32
CA PHE A 490 13.11 11.66 2.94
C PHE A 490 12.04 12.63 2.43
N SER A 491 11.20 13.17 3.31
CA SER A 491 10.26 14.24 2.95
C SER A 491 10.97 15.53 2.54
N THR A 492 12.00 15.95 3.28
CA THR A 492 12.75 17.17 2.94
C THR A 492 13.42 17.09 1.58
N VAL A 493 13.79 15.90 1.12
CA VAL A 493 14.35 15.68 -0.22
C VAL A 493 13.33 15.95 -1.31
N GLY A 494 12.10 15.48 -1.13
CA GLY A 494 10.99 15.78 -2.02
C GLY A 494 10.63 17.27 -1.98
N ASP A 495 10.61 17.87 -0.79
CA ASP A 495 10.28 19.29 -0.58
C ASP A 495 11.30 20.21 -1.24
N ASP A 496 12.59 19.94 -1.07
CA ASP A 496 13.67 20.71 -1.68
C ASP A 496 13.68 20.53 -3.20
N GLN A 497 13.35 19.34 -3.72
CA GLN A 497 13.18 19.15 -5.15
C GLN A 497 12.02 19.97 -5.71
N VAL A 498 10.83 19.86 -5.12
CA VAL A 498 9.66 20.64 -5.56
C VAL A 498 9.96 22.14 -5.48
N ARG A 499 10.64 22.60 -4.42
CA ARG A 499 11.08 24.00 -4.27
C ARG A 499 12.00 24.44 -5.42
N LEU A 500 12.98 23.63 -5.78
CA LEU A 500 13.90 23.92 -6.89
C LEU A 500 13.17 23.89 -8.24
N ILE A 501 12.31 22.90 -8.47
CA ILE A 501 11.57 22.77 -9.73
C ILE A 501 10.59 23.92 -9.92
N ARG A 502 9.95 24.40 -8.86
CA ARG A 502 9.03 25.55 -8.92
C ARG A 502 9.71 26.83 -9.41
N GLN A 503 11.03 26.93 -9.37
CA GLN A 503 11.77 28.03 -10.01
C GLN A 503 11.65 28.01 -11.54
N PHE A 504 11.50 26.82 -12.13
CA PHE A 504 11.37 26.61 -13.58
C PHE A 504 9.93 26.28 -14.01
N MET A 505 9.13 25.70 -13.11
CA MET A 505 7.74 25.30 -13.33
C MET A 505 6.87 25.74 -12.14
N PRO A 506 6.44 27.01 -12.09
CA PRO A 506 5.77 27.59 -10.91
C PRO A 506 4.52 26.83 -10.44
N ASN A 507 3.78 26.23 -11.38
CA ASN A 507 2.53 25.52 -11.10
C ASN A 507 2.73 24.03 -10.74
N MET A 508 3.97 23.59 -10.47
CA MET A 508 4.24 22.20 -10.11
C MET A 508 3.55 21.82 -8.78
N ARG A 509 2.73 20.77 -8.85
CA ARG A 509 2.06 20.16 -7.69
C ARG A 509 3.07 19.55 -6.70
N ASP A 510 2.63 19.39 -5.45
CA ASP A 510 3.46 18.77 -4.42
C ASP A 510 3.72 17.29 -4.72
N TRP A 511 4.90 16.79 -4.37
CA TRP A 511 5.24 15.38 -4.60
C TRP A 511 4.31 14.44 -3.83
N ARG A 512 3.79 14.86 -2.66
CA ARG A 512 2.85 14.06 -1.85
C ARG A 512 1.53 13.85 -2.58
N GLU A 513 1.07 14.84 -3.34
CA GLU A 513 -0.14 14.73 -4.17
C GLU A 513 0.12 13.75 -5.32
N ILE A 514 1.23 13.93 -6.04
CA ILE A 514 1.53 13.12 -7.23
C ILE A 514 1.70 11.63 -6.88
N ILE A 515 2.37 11.31 -5.76
CA ILE A 515 2.50 9.93 -5.30
C ILE A 515 1.16 9.38 -4.79
N ALA A 516 0.38 10.16 -4.04
CA ALA A 516 -0.94 9.75 -3.59
C ALA A 516 -1.89 9.46 -4.74
N GLU A 517 -1.76 10.16 -5.87
CA GLU A 517 -2.60 9.98 -7.06
C GLU A 517 -2.18 8.81 -7.96
N SER A 518 -1.05 8.17 -7.69
CA SER A 518 -0.66 6.96 -8.40
C SER A 518 -1.71 5.87 -8.21
N SER A 519 -2.06 5.18 -9.30
CA SER A 519 -3.13 4.18 -9.33
C SER A 519 -2.77 2.99 -8.44
N PHE A 520 -1.54 2.50 -8.60
CA PHE A 520 -0.94 1.44 -7.78
C PHE A 520 0.50 1.78 -7.40
N ILE A 521 0.95 1.16 -6.32
CA ILE A 521 2.30 1.27 -5.77
C ILE A 521 2.89 -0.13 -5.67
N PHE A 522 3.78 -0.45 -6.59
CA PHE A 522 4.49 -1.71 -6.59
C PHE A 522 5.67 -1.68 -5.64
N THR A 523 5.85 -2.73 -4.86
CA THR A 523 7.00 -2.90 -3.96
C THR A 523 7.70 -4.21 -4.22
N ASN A 524 9.03 -4.21 -4.06
CA ASN A 524 9.82 -5.43 -4.02
C ASN A 524 9.68 -6.13 -2.66
N SER A 525 8.45 -6.28 -2.15
CA SER A 525 8.14 -7.02 -0.93
C SER A 525 7.32 -8.26 -1.29
N HIS A 526 7.44 -9.32 -0.50
CA HIS A 526 6.64 -10.53 -0.67
C HIS A 526 5.85 -10.77 0.62
N PRO A 527 4.51 -10.91 0.60
CA PRO A 527 3.69 -11.00 1.81
C PRO A 527 4.14 -12.07 2.80
N PHE A 528 4.66 -13.19 2.30
CA PHE A 528 5.15 -14.29 3.13
C PHE A 528 6.53 -14.03 3.76
N LEU A 529 7.34 -13.16 3.16
CA LEU A 529 8.67 -12.80 3.68
C LEU A 529 8.60 -11.57 4.57
N ASP A 530 7.76 -10.61 4.21
CA ASP A 530 7.78 -9.31 4.86
C ASP A 530 7.12 -9.31 6.25
N PHE A 531 7.42 -8.30 7.07
CA PHE A 531 6.79 -8.15 8.38
C PHE A 531 5.29 -7.89 8.22
N PRO A 532 4.40 -8.74 8.79
CA PRO A 532 2.97 -8.53 8.71
C PRO A 532 2.58 -7.24 9.43
N GLY A 533 1.94 -6.34 8.70
CA GLY A 533 1.47 -5.05 9.21
C GLY A 533 0.38 -4.44 8.32
N PRO A 534 -0.20 -3.30 8.75
CA PRO A 534 -1.27 -2.64 8.01
C PRO A 534 -0.77 -2.19 6.63
N THR A 535 -1.50 -2.57 5.59
CA THR A 535 -1.26 -2.18 4.19
C THR A 535 -2.54 -1.69 3.53
N LEU A 536 -2.40 -0.93 2.44
CA LEU A 536 -3.50 -0.47 1.61
C LEU A 536 -3.61 -1.33 0.36
N GLN A 537 -4.82 -1.49 -0.17
CA GLN A 537 -5.07 -2.26 -1.41
C GLN A 537 -4.34 -1.71 -2.64
N LYS A 538 -3.96 -0.41 -2.62
CA LYS A 538 -3.18 0.18 -3.71
C LYS A 538 -1.70 -0.19 -3.68
N ILE A 539 -1.21 -0.78 -2.58
CA ILE A 539 0.16 -1.27 -2.47
C ILE A 539 0.17 -2.73 -2.92
N VAL A 540 0.83 -2.99 -4.04
CA VAL A 540 0.84 -4.28 -4.72
C VAL A 540 2.23 -4.91 -4.58
N PRO A 541 2.42 -5.86 -3.66
CA PRO A 541 3.70 -6.52 -3.45
C PRO A 541 4.03 -7.45 -4.64
N ILE A 542 5.18 -7.23 -5.28
CA ILE A 542 5.70 -8.02 -6.42
C ILE A 542 7.14 -8.50 -6.16
N GLY A 543 7.47 -8.73 -4.88
CA GLY A 543 8.77 -9.25 -4.47
C GLY A 543 9.05 -10.61 -5.12
N GLY A 544 10.27 -10.77 -5.64
CA GLY A 544 10.65 -11.96 -6.39
C GLY A 544 10.55 -11.83 -7.91
N ILE A 545 9.89 -10.78 -8.45
CA ILE A 545 9.74 -10.60 -9.91
C ILE A 545 11.08 -10.57 -10.68
N SER A 546 12.15 -10.12 -10.02
CA SER A 546 13.51 -10.07 -10.59
C SER A 546 14.36 -11.31 -10.32
N VAL A 547 13.85 -12.28 -9.55
CA VAL A 547 14.52 -13.56 -9.33
C VAL A 547 14.28 -14.42 -10.57
N ARG A 548 15.38 -14.93 -11.14
CA ARG A 548 15.32 -15.81 -12.29
C ARG A 548 15.82 -17.17 -11.85
N LYS A 549 15.05 -18.23 -12.14
CA LYS A 549 15.64 -19.57 -12.17
C LYS A 549 16.53 -19.61 -13.40
N PRO A 550 17.84 -19.89 -13.26
CA PRO A 550 18.71 -19.90 -14.42
C PRO A 550 18.34 -21.04 -15.35
N VAL A 551 18.50 -20.79 -16.65
CA VAL A 551 18.30 -21.77 -17.71
C VAL A 551 19.61 -21.80 -18.48
N GLY A 552 20.45 -22.80 -18.22
CA GLY A 552 21.77 -22.95 -18.86
C GLY A 552 22.85 -23.47 -17.91
N GLU A 553 23.96 -23.92 -18.50
CA GLU A 553 25.17 -24.33 -17.78
C GLU A 553 25.98 -23.11 -17.34
N LEU A 554 26.65 -23.20 -16.19
CA LEU A 554 27.59 -22.18 -15.74
C LEU A 554 28.80 -22.12 -16.67
N ASP A 555 29.42 -20.94 -16.80
CA ASP A 555 30.69 -20.83 -17.50
C ASP A 555 31.71 -21.84 -16.91
N GLN A 556 32.54 -22.45 -17.77
CA GLN A 556 33.49 -23.50 -17.39
C GLN A 556 34.37 -23.13 -16.17
N GLU A 557 34.75 -21.86 -16.02
CA GLU A 557 35.48 -21.37 -14.85
C GLU A 557 34.72 -21.64 -13.53
N TRP A 558 33.41 -21.35 -13.49
CA TRP A 558 32.59 -21.52 -12.31
C TRP A 558 32.26 -22.99 -12.04
N GLU A 559 32.11 -23.77 -13.10
CA GLU A 559 31.96 -25.22 -13.01
C GLU A 559 33.15 -25.87 -12.31
N GLU A 560 34.37 -25.47 -12.69
CA GLU A 560 35.59 -25.92 -12.02
C GLU A 560 35.68 -25.43 -10.58
N VAL A 561 35.32 -24.17 -10.30
CA VAL A 561 35.38 -23.61 -8.94
C VAL A 561 34.41 -24.32 -8.00
N LEU A 562 33.16 -24.50 -8.41
CA LEU A 562 32.13 -25.13 -7.58
C LEU A 562 32.37 -26.62 -7.37
N SER A 563 33.09 -27.28 -8.29
CA SER A 563 33.44 -28.70 -8.18
C SER A 563 34.71 -29.00 -7.37
N LYS A 564 35.50 -27.99 -7.01
CA LYS A 564 36.81 -28.19 -6.35
C LYS A 564 36.72 -28.79 -4.96
N ARG A 565 35.65 -28.54 -4.21
CA ARG A 565 35.51 -28.90 -2.79
C ARG A 565 34.07 -29.28 -2.47
N LYS A 566 33.88 -30.01 -1.37
CA LYS A 566 32.53 -30.39 -0.90
C LYS A 566 31.70 -29.19 -0.45
N SER A 567 32.34 -28.19 0.16
CA SER A 567 31.68 -26.96 0.60
C SER A 567 32.22 -25.73 -0.12
N THR A 568 31.31 -24.93 -0.66
CA THR A 568 31.63 -23.66 -1.32
C THR A 568 30.85 -22.53 -0.68
N ILE A 569 31.56 -21.43 -0.39
CA ILE A 569 31.01 -20.23 0.24
C ILE A 569 31.18 -19.06 -0.71
N LEU A 570 30.06 -18.45 -1.12
CA LEU A 570 30.07 -17.20 -1.88
C LEU A 570 30.11 -16.01 -0.91
N VAL A 571 30.89 -14.97 -1.23
CA VAL A 571 30.97 -13.74 -0.42
C VAL A 571 30.73 -12.52 -1.29
N SER A 572 29.68 -11.74 -1.03
CA SER A 572 29.37 -10.51 -1.75
C SER A 572 28.66 -9.47 -0.89
N PHE A 573 29.28 -8.30 -0.72
CA PHE A 573 28.69 -7.15 -0.01
C PHE A 573 28.01 -6.15 -0.96
N GLY A 574 27.62 -6.60 -2.15
CA GLY A 574 26.84 -5.82 -3.12
C GLY A 574 27.66 -4.82 -3.95
N SER A 575 26.97 -4.11 -4.84
CA SER A 575 27.60 -3.25 -5.87
C SER A 575 28.09 -1.89 -5.35
N ASN A 576 27.52 -1.42 -4.23
CA ASN A 576 27.79 -0.07 -3.71
C ASN A 576 29.01 -0.01 -2.77
N LEU A 577 29.46 -1.16 -2.28
CA LEU A 577 30.52 -1.25 -1.30
C LEU A 577 31.75 -1.92 -1.91
N HIS A 578 32.83 -1.16 -2.10
CA HIS A 578 34.08 -1.70 -2.61
C HIS A 578 34.89 -2.37 -1.48
N SER A 579 34.86 -3.70 -1.42
CA SER A 579 35.41 -4.56 -0.35
C SER A 579 36.95 -4.57 -0.19
N LYS A 580 37.72 -3.73 -0.91
CA LYS A 580 39.19 -3.87 -1.04
C LYS A 580 39.99 -3.88 0.27
N ARG A 581 39.47 -3.35 1.40
CA ARG A 581 40.20 -3.24 2.68
C ARG A 581 39.73 -4.23 3.76
N TYR A 582 38.45 -4.61 3.79
CA TYR A 582 37.91 -5.62 4.72
C TYR A 582 37.94 -7.04 4.16
N ALA A 583 37.93 -7.21 2.83
CA ALA A 583 38.22 -8.49 2.19
C ALA A 583 39.61 -9.03 2.59
N GLY A 584 40.57 -8.14 2.88
CA GLY A 584 41.89 -8.50 3.41
C GLY A 584 41.84 -9.15 4.80
N ARG A 585 40.88 -8.78 5.67
CA ARG A 585 40.76 -9.39 7.01
C ARG A 585 40.03 -10.72 7.01
N VAL A 586 39.06 -10.91 6.10
CA VAL A 586 38.48 -12.25 5.83
C VAL A 586 39.54 -13.16 5.18
N GLN A 587 40.50 -12.59 4.43
CA GLN A 587 41.67 -13.30 3.89
C GLN A 587 42.73 -13.63 4.96
N GLU A 588 42.81 -12.85 6.04
CA GLU A 588 43.73 -13.08 7.16
C GLU A 588 43.25 -14.16 8.13
N ILE A 589 42.04 -14.72 7.95
CA ILE A 589 41.61 -15.92 8.68
C ILE A 589 42.59 -17.04 8.32
N PRO A 590 43.47 -17.48 9.23
CA PRO A 590 44.46 -18.50 8.92
C PRO A 590 43.76 -19.76 8.41
N SER A 591 44.29 -20.41 7.37
CA SER A 591 43.86 -21.74 6.94
C SER A 591 43.80 -22.74 8.11
N ASN A 592 44.63 -22.51 9.13
CA ASN A 592 44.72 -23.31 10.35
C ASN A 592 43.53 -23.10 11.33
N SER A 593 42.77 -22.01 11.18
CA SER A 593 41.56 -21.73 11.97
C SER A 593 40.35 -22.53 11.45
N PHE A 594 40.45 -23.03 10.21
CA PHE A 594 39.61 -24.08 9.64
C PHE A 594 40.19 -25.48 9.91
N ARG A 595 40.59 -25.79 11.15
CA ARG A 595 40.81 -27.19 11.58
C ARG A 595 39.46 -27.95 11.70
N ILE A 596 38.68 -27.95 10.63
CA ILE A 596 37.75 -29.01 10.28
C ILE A 596 38.43 -29.71 9.12
N ASP A 597 39.29 -30.69 9.44
CA ASP A 597 39.93 -31.62 8.50
C ASP A 597 40.26 -31.07 7.09
N ALA A 598 40.83 -29.87 7.03
CA ALA A 598 40.89 -29.03 5.83
C ALA A 598 42.03 -29.37 4.87
N ARG A 599 42.34 -30.66 4.70
CA ARG A 599 43.04 -31.08 3.48
C ARG A 599 42.05 -31.20 2.31
N ASN A 600 40.74 -31.44 2.55
CA ASN A 600 39.80 -31.75 1.47
C ASN A 600 38.48 -30.94 1.34
N ASP A 601 38.00 -30.17 2.33
CA ASP A 601 36.54 -29.90 2.37
C ASP A 601 35.99 -28.47 2.12
N VAL A 602 36.77 -27.36 2.13
CA VAL A 602 36.21 -25.98 1.98
C VAL A 602 37.03 -25.10 1.02
N HIS A 603 36.38 -24.44 0.04
CA HIS A 603 36.99 -23.39 -0.80
C HIS A 603 36.45 -22.00 -0.44
N LEU A 604 37.36 -21.07 -0.14
CA LEU A 604 37.07 -19.64 0.06
C LEU A 604 37.71 -18.86 -1.09
N GLU A 605 36.93 -18.44 -2.08
CA GLU A 605 37.43 -17.61 -3.18
C GLU A 605 37.11 -16.13 -2.95
N ILE A 606 38.15 -15.33 -2.71
CA ILE A 606 38.08 -13.86 -2.68
C ILE A 606 39.12 -13.33 -3.67
N ARG A 607 38.82 -13.35 -4.98
CA ARG A 607 39.78 -12.95 -6.02
C ARG A 607 39.98 -11.43 -6.12
N ARG A 608 41.25 -11.00 -6.05
CA ARG A 608 41.72 -9.66 -6.48
C ARG A 608 41.63 -9.56 -8.02
N GLY A 609 40.46 -9.24 -8.57
CA GLY A 609 40.32 -9.09 -10.02
C GLY A 609 41.22 -8.01 -10.60
N ARG A 610 42.12 -8.38 -11.54
CA ARG A 610 42.57 -7.49 -12.62
C ARG A 610 41.33 -6.88 -13.29
N ARG A 611 41.47 -5.65 -13.80
CA ARG A 611 40.39 -4.73 -14.21
C ARG A 611 39.34 -5.33 -15.18
N GLN A 612 39.64 -6.43 -15.88
CA GLN A 612 38.73 -7.15 -16.77
C GLN A 612 37.74 -8.10 -16.08
N ASN A 613 38.06 -8.70 -14.92
CA ASN A 613 37.33 -9.88 -14.39
C ASN A 613 36.28 -9.55 -13.30
N ARG A 614 36.11 -8.28 -12.91
CA ARG A 614 35.00 -7.87 -12.02
C ARG A 614 33.63 -7.94 -12.69
N ARG A 615 33.59 -8.17 -14.01
CA ARG A 615 32.36 -8.17 -14.81
C ARG A 615 31.56 -9.49 -14.75
N SER A 616 32.14 -10.64 -14.35
CA SER A 616 31.43 -11.93 -14.37
C SER A 616 30.53 -12.17 -13.14
N LEU A 617 31.04 -12.05 -11.91
CA LEU A 617 30.28 -12.38 -10.69
C LEU A 617 29.01 -11.53 -10.48
N ALA A 618 29.06 -10.23 -10.81
CA ALA A 618 27.90 -9.34 -10.70
C ALA A 618 26.83 -9.59 -11.77
N LYS A 619 27.21 -10.23 -12.89
CA LYS A 619 26.30 -10.58 -13.99
C LYS A 619 25.53 -11.87 -13.70
N CYS A 620 26.09 -12.74 -12.84
CA CYS A 620 25.67 -14.14 -12.69
C CYS A 620 25.32 -14.54 -11.24
N GLN A 621 25.20 -13.61 -10.27
CA GLN A 621 24.95 -13.98 -8.85
C GLN A 621 23.77 -14.96 -8.69
N THR A 622 22.68 -14.75 -9.42
CA THR A 622 21.50 -15.61 -9.39
C THR A 622 21.81 -17.04 -9.88
N GLU A 623 22.67 -17.20 -10.88
CA GLU A 623 23.13 -18.52 -11.38
C GLU A 623 23.92 -19.28 -10.31
N HIS A 624 24.81 -18.59 -9.61
CA HIS A 624 25.59 -19.19 -8.52
C HIS A 624 24.72 -19.57 -7.33
N LEU A 625 23.77 -18.72 -6.98
CA LEU A 625 22.82 -18.99 -5.89
C LEU A 625 21.84 -20.12 -6.23
N ALA A 626 21.64 -20.45 -7.50
CA ALA A 626 20.78 -21.56 -7.89
C ALA A 626 21.52 -22.90 -7.86
N ASP A 627 22.85 -22.91 -7.97
CA ASP A 627 23.66 -24.12 -8.02
C ASP A 627 23.67 -24.86 -6.66
N ASP A 628 23.43 -26.17 -6.67
CA ASP A 628 23.34 -27.00 -5.46
C ASP A 628 24.68 -27.22 -4.74
N ARG A 629 25.80 -27.03 -5.42
CA ARG A 629 27.15 -27.12 -4.82
C ARG A 629 27.48 -25.88 -3.98
N LEU A 630 26.78 -24.77 -4.18
CA LEU A 630 26.93 -23.61 -3.30
C LEU A 630 26.28 -23.90 -1.95
N THR A 631 27.09 -23.95 -0.90
CA THR A 631 26.65 -24.35 0.44
C THR A 631 26.03 -23.19 1.21
N THR A 632 26.62 -21.99 1.14
CA THR A 632 26.10 -20.80 1.81
C THR A 632 26.59 -19.51 1.16
N PHE A 633 25.87 -18.42 1.42
CA PHE A 633 26.18 -17.08 0.95
C PHE A 633 26.43 -16.12 2.11
N ILE A 634 27.59 -15.47 2.13
CA ILE A 634 27.88 -14.35 3.03
C ILE A 634 27.56 -13.05 2.31
N THR A 635 26.59 -12.29 2.82
CA THR A 635 26.09 -11.09 2.15
C THR A 635 25.79 -9.94 3.11
N HIS A 636 25.78 -8.72 2.57
CA HIS A 636 25.30 -7.54 3.29
C HIS A 636 23.79 -7.53 3.59
N GLY A 637 22.98 -8.43 3.02
CA GLY A 637 21.53 -8.48 3.26
C GLY A 637 20.70 -7.44 2.47
N GLY A 638 21.21 -6.95 1.34
CA GLY A 638 20.41 -6.09 0.45
C GLY A 638 19.19 -6.82 -0.13
N LEU A 639 18.05 -6.13 -0.26
CA LEU A 639 16.75 -6.75 -0.53
C LEU A 639 16.72 -7.66 -1.78
N GLY A 640 17.38 -7.25 -2.88
CA GLY A 640 17.45 -8.07 -4.09
C GLY A 640 18.15 -9.42 -3.85
N SER A 641 19.25 -9.43 -3.09
CA SER A 641 19.96 -10.66 -2.72
C SER A 641 19.18 -11.49 -1.70
N SER A 642 18.47 -10.84 -0.78
CA SER A 642 17.57 -11.50 0.16
C SER A 642 16.43 -12.22 -0.57
N MET A 643 15.84 -11.61 -1.62
CA MET A 643 14.85 -12.26 -2.46
C MET A 643 15.42 -13.45 -3.22
N GLU A 644 16.61 -13.31 -3.84
CA GLU A 644 17.27 -14.43 -4.52
C GLU A 644 17.52 -15.61 -3.57
N LEU A 645 18.04 -15.36 -2.37
CA LEU A 645 18.25 -16.38 -1.34
C LEU A 645 16.96 -17.11 -0.95
N ALA A 646 15.89 -16.35 -0.71
CA ALA A 646 14.61 -16.90 -0.28
C ALA A 646 13.97 -17.78 -1.36
N PHE A 647 13.95 -17.31 -2.62
CA PHE A 647 13.36 -18.04 -3.74
C PHE A 647 14.23 -19.24 -4.19
N LEU A 648 15.56 -19.15 -4.10
CA LEU A 648 16.47 -20.23 -4.49
C LEU A 648 16.79 -21.20 -3.35
N GLY A 649 16.29 -20.94 -2.14
CA GLY A 649 16.36 -21.84 -1.00
C GLY A 649 17.76 -22.05 -0.45
N LYS A 650 18.60 -21.01 -0.46
CA LYS A 650 19.97 -21.08 0.06
C LYS A 650 20.10 -20.47 1.46
N PRO A 651 20.81 -21.13 2.39
CA PRO A 651 21.13 -20.54 3.68
C PRO A 651 22.18 -19.43 3.53
N ALA A 652 22.22 -18.50 4.48
CA ALA A 652 23.12 -17.35 4.39
C ALA A 652 23.60 -16.82 5.74
N ILE A 653 24.78 -16.20 5.72
CA ILE A 653 25.27 -15.32 6.79
C ILE A 653 25.09 -13.88 6.33
N MET A 654 24.25 -13.12 7.02
CA MET A 654 23.98 -11.73 6.71
C MET A 654 24.75 -10.82 7.64
N VAL A 655 25.46 -9.84 7.08
CA VAL A 655 26.21 -8.82 7.82
C VAL A 655 25.72 -7.45 7.39
N PRO A 656 24.66 -6.92 8.02
CA PRO A 656 24.12 -5.61 7.68
C PRO A 656 25.15 -4.49 7.84
N ILE A 657 25.21 -3.59 6.88
CA ILE A 657 26.15 -2.46 6.87
C ILE A 657 25.40 -1.12 6.94
N TYR A 658 24.35 -0.94 6.13
CA TYR A 658 23.59 0.32 6.08
C TYR A 658 22.20 0.18 5.44
N ALA A 659 21.42 1.27 5.48
CA ALA A 659 20.08 1.36 4.89
C ALA A 659 19.13 0.27 5.41
N ASP A 660 18.46 -0.47 4.51
CA ASP A 660 17.42 -1.45 4.79
C ASP A 660 17.95 -2.84 5.17
N GLN A 661 19.28 -3.01 5.19
CA GLN A 661 19.92 -4.32 5.29
C GLN A 661 19.61 -5.05 6.61
N GLY A 662 19.57 -4.35 7.75
CA GLY A 662 19.29 -5.01 9.03
C GLY A 662 17.85 -5.49 9.14
N ARG A 663 16.90 -4.66 8.73
CA ARG A 663 15.49 -5.04 8.54
C ARG A 663 15.37 -6.29 7.65
N ASN A 664 16.03 -6.31 6.50
CA ASN A 664 15.98 -7.44 5.57
C ASN A 664 16.62 -8.71 6.14
N ALA A 665 17.66 -8.57 6.96
CA ALA A 665 18.30 -9.69 7.63
C ALA A 665 17.35 -10.32 8.67
N PHE A 666 16.69 -9.50 9.51
CA PHE A 666 15.68 -9.99 10.46
C PHE A 666 14.44 -10.55 9.76
N MET A 667 14.07 -9.99 8.61
CA MET A 667 12.99 -10.50 7.76
C MET A 667 13.24 -11.96 7.33
N LEU A 668 14.48 -12.33 6.98
CA LEU A 668 14.81 -13.72 6.61
C LEU A 668 15.19 -14.60 7.80
N GLU A 669 15.79 -14.05 8.84
CA GLU A 669 16.19 -14.80 10.04
C GLU A 669 15.00 -15.46 10.74
N ARG A 670 13.81 -14.81 10.75
CA ARG A 670 12.57 -15.39 11.31
C ARG A 670 12.15 -16.70 10.65
N HIS A 671 12.64 -16.99 9.44
CA HIS A 671 12.38 -18.25 8.74
C HIS A 671 13.43 -19.33 9.06
N GLY A 672 14.44 -19.03 9.88
CA GLY A 672 15.41 -20.00 10.39
C GLY A 672 16.46 -20.46 9.39
N GLY A 673 16.59 -19.80 8.23
CA GLY A 673 17.59 -20.11 7.19
C GLY A 673 18.82 -19.21 7.18
N VAL A 674 18.89 -18.21 8.08
CA VAL A 674 19.91 -17.16 8.07
C VAL A 674 20.53 -16.95 9.46
N ILE A 675 21.83 -16.68 9.49
CA ILE A 675 22.55 -16.16 10.66
C ILE A 675 22.84 -14.68 10.42
N ILE A 676 22.56 -13.83 11.41
CA ILE A 676 22.93 -12.41 11.35
C ILE A 676 24.21 -12.21 12.18
N LEU A 677 25.20 -11.54 11.60
CA LEU A 677 26.37 -11.04 12.31
C LEU A 677 26.35 -9.51 12.30
N GLU A 678 26.75 -8.92 13.42
CA GLU A 678 27.01 -7.49 13.46
C GLU A 678 28.27 -7.16 12.66
N LYS A 679 28.32 -5.96 12.10
CA LYS A 679 29.45 -5.54 11.27
C LYS A 679 30.77 -5.58 12.04
N GLU A 680 30.73 -5.27 13.33
CA GLU A 680 31.83 -5.31 14.28
C GLU A 680 32.37 -6.74 14.47
N ASN A 681 31.55 -7.76 14.26
CA ASN A 681 31.99 -9.16 14.31
C ASN A 681 32.93 -9.52 13.15
N LEU A 682 32.99 -8.71 12.07
CA LEU A 682 33.96 -8.91 11.01
C LEU A 682 35.41 -8.67 11.45
N GLU A 683 35.63 -8.02 12.59
CA GLU A 683 36.96 -7.84 13.18
C GLU A 683 37.43 -9.06 13.98
N LYS A 684 36.53 -10.05 14.16
CA LYS A 684 36.69 -11.21 15.03
C LYS A 684 36.62 -12.50 14.21
N PRO A 685 37.75 -13.02 13.68
CA PRO A 685 37.79 -14.23 12.86
C PRO A 685 37.04 -15.43 13.48
N GLU A 686 37.10 -15.58 14.80
CA GLU A 686 36.43 -16.61 15.56
C GLU A 686 34.90 -16.56 15.41
N LYS A 687 34.31 -15.36 15.36
CA LYS A 687 32.86 -15.18 15.18
C LYS A 687 32.40 -15.56 13.77
N ILE A 688 33.20 -15.24 12.77
CA ILE A 688 32.93 -15.62 11.38
C ILE A 688 33.01 -17.15 11.23
N ILE A 689 34.06 -17.77 11.78
CA ILE A 689 34.23 -19.23 11.75
C ILE A 689 33.09 -19.91 12.49
N GLU A 690 32.70 -19.43 13.68
CA GLU A 690 31.57 -19.95 14.45
C GLU A 690 30.29 -19.96 13.61
N ALA A 691 29.97 -18.85 12.93
CA ALA A 691 28.80 -18.75 12.07
C ALA A 691 28.86 -19.69 10.86
N ILE A 692 30.02 -19.79 10.19
CA ILE A 692 30.22 -20.73 9.07
C ILE A 692 30.03 -22.16 9.54
N ARG A 693 30.69 -22.57 10.63
CA ARG A 693 30.57 -23.92 11.19
C ARG A 693 29.13 -24.25 11.57
N LYS A 694 28.43 -23.28 12.17
CA LYS A 694 27.02 -23.44 12.53
C LYS A 694 26.15 -23.70 11.31
N ILE A 695 26.30 -22.93 10.23
CA ILE A 695 25.53 -23.13 9.00
C ILE A 695 25.89 -24.43 8.28
N LEU A 696 27.16 -24.85 8.31
CA LEU A 696 27.60 -26.08 7.66
C LEU A 696 27.15 -27.34 8.40
N ASN A 697 27.12 -27.31 9.74
CA ASN A 697 26.85 -28.49 10.56
C ASN A 697 25.39 -28.61 11.01
N ASP A 698 24.62 -27.52 11.04
CA ASP A 698 23.21 -27.54 11.43
C ASP A 698 22.31 -27.52 10.19
N GLU A 699 21.86 -28.70 9.77
CA GLU A 699 21.01 -28.89 8.59
C GLU A 699 19.69 -28.09 8.64
N ARG A 700 19.27 -27.63 9.83
CA ARG A 700 18.05 -26.82 9.97
C ARG A 700 18.11 -25.57 9.10
N TYR A 701 19.27 -24.94 8.94
CA TYR A 701 19.41 -23.75 8.10
C TYR A 701 19.09 -24.04 6.63
N SER A 702 19.69 -25.09 6.06
CA SER A 702 19.44 -25.50 4.67
C SER A 702 18.01 -26.02 4.49
N LYS A 703 17.51 -26.83 5.41
CA LYS A 703 16.14 -27.37 5.39
C LYS A 703 15.10 -26.24 5.43
N ASN A 704 15.28 -25.27 6.32
CA ASN A 704 14.38 -24.13 6.44
C ASN A 704 14.41 -23.23 5.22
N ALA A 705 15.60 -22.98 4.64
CA ALA A 705 15.73 -22.22 3.39
C ALA A 705 14.99 -22.91 2.23
N LYS A 706 15.11 -24.25 2.10
CA LYS A 706 14.37 -25.03 1.10
C LYS A 706 12.85 -25.03 1.33
N ILE A 707 12.40 -25.14 2.59
CA ILE A 707 10.97 -25.03 2.95
C ILE A 707 10.42 -23.67 2.53
N LEU A 708 11.17 -22.60 2.82
CA LEU A 708 10.81 -21.24 2.45
C LEU A 708 10.68 -21.08 0.93
N SER A 709 11.70 -21.50 0.18
CA SER A 709 11.69 -21.47 -1.29
C SER A 709 10.47 -22.21 -1.86
N LYS A 710 10.20 -23.43 -1.38
CA LYS A 710 9.02 -24.19 -1.79
C LYS A 710 7.72 -23.45 -1.51
N ALA A 711 7.59 -22.76 -0.38
CA ALA A 711 6.41 -21.96 -0.07
C ALA A 711 6.25 -20.75 -1.02
N LEU A 712 7.35 -20.08 -1.39
CA LEU A 712 7.34 -18.96 -2.33
C LEU A 712 7.02 -19.41 -3.75
N GLU A 713 7.55 -20.55 -4.19
CA GLU A 713 7.25 -21.12 -5.52
C GLU A 713 5.79 -21.55 -5.67
N ASN A 714 5.14 -21.93 -4.56
CA ASN A 714 3.73 -22.32 -4.54
C ASN A 714 2.80 -21.16 -4.13
N TYR A 715 3.31 -19.94 -4.04
CA TYR A 715 2.49 -18.77 -3.73
C TYR A 715 1.45 -18.55 -4.86
N PRO A 716 0.15 -18.34 -4.54
CA PRO A 716 -0.92 -18.40 -5.53
C PRO A 716 -0.99 -17.22 -6.51
N LEU A 717 -0.18 -16.18 -6.31
CA LEU A 717 -0.15 -15.01 -7.20
C LEU A 717 1.21 -14.91 -7.88
N ASP A 718 1.20 -14.98 -9.21
CA ASP A 718 2.41 -14.71 -9.99
C ASP A 718 2.70 -13.20 -10.04
N ALA A 719 3.95 -12.83 -9.78
CA ALA A 719 4.35 -11.43 -9.65
C ALA A 719 4.32 -10.69 -11.00
N LYS A 720 4.65 -11.36 -12.11
CA LYS A 720 4.63 -10.74 -13.45
C LYS A 720 3.19 -10.51 -13.90
N ASP A 721 2.33 -11.52 -13.80
CA ASP A 721 0.90 -11.43 -14.12
C ASP A 721 0.22 -10.35 -13.28
N THR A 722 0.49 -10.34 -11.98
CA THR A 722 -0.02 -9.32 -11.06
C THR A 722 0.41 -7.93 -11.53
N PHE A 723 1.70 -7.73 -11.81
CA PHE A 723 2.21 -6.46 -12.28
C PHE A 723 1.56 -6.00 -13.60
N VAL A 724 1.51 -6.85 -14.62
CA VAL A 724 0.94 -6.53 -15.94
C VAL A 724 -0.54 -6.16 -15.82
N ARG A 725 -1.35 -6.99 -15.15
CA ARG A 725 -2.81 -6.74 -15.02
C ARG A 725 -3.10 -5.42 -14.29
N HIS A 726 -2.32 -5.07 -13.27
CA HIS A 726 -2.47 -3.80 -12.57
C HIS A 726 -2.03 -2.60 -13.42
N VAL A 727 -0.96 -2.73 -14.22
CA VAL A 727 -0.53 -1.69 -15.17
C VAL A 727 -1.56 -1.48 -16.27
N GLU A 728 -2.09 -2.54 -16.87
CA GLU A 728 -3.17 -2.46 -17.87
C GLU A 728 -4.43 -1.84 -17.28
N PHE A 729 -4.78 -2.21 -16.05
CA PHE A 729 -5.88 -1.61 -15.32
C PHE A 729 -5.67 -0.09 -15.13
N ALA A 730 -4.50 0.30 -14.63
CA ALA A 730 -4.15 1.71 -14.45
C ALA A 730 -4.14 2.46 -15.78
N ALA A 731 -3.63 1.87 -16.87
CA ALA A 731 -3.63 2.48 -18.19
C ALA A 731 -5.05 2.65 -18.76
N GLN A 732 -5.96 1.73 -18.45
CA GLN A 732 -7.35 1.79 -18.89
C GLN A 732 -8.20 2.79 -18.10
N PHE A 733 -8.01 2.87 -16.78
CA PHE A 733 -8.90 3.63 -15.89
C PHE A 733 -8.29 4.92 -15.33
N GLY A 734 -6.97 5.09 -15.45
CA GLY A 734 -6.28 6.24 -14.86
C GLY A 734 -6.28 6.20 -13.34
N ARG A 735 -6.29 7.40 -12.74
CA ARG A 735 -6.33 7.61 -11.29
C ARG A 735 -7.52 6.89 -10.65
N LEU A 736 -7.30 6.37 -9.43
CA LEU A 736 -8.32 5.67 -8.63
C LEU A 736 -8.61 6.41 -7.30
N PRO A 737 -9.41 7.50 -7.30
CA PRO A 737 -9.70 8.27 -6.08
C PRO A 737 -10.43 7.46 -5.00
N SER A 738 -11.16 6.40 -5.39
CA SER A 738 -11.83 5.49 -4.47
C SER A 738 -10.88 4.74 -3.55
N MET A 739 -9.61 4.59 -3.94
CA MET A 739 -8.58 3.91 -3.14
C MET A 739 -7.78 4.86 -2.24
N ASP A 740 -8.10 6.16 -2.21
CA ASP A 740 -7.43 7.14 -1.37
C ASP A 740 -8.10 7.22 0.02
N PRO A 741 -7.42 6.80 1.10
CA PRO A 741 -7.98 6.87 2.45
C PRO A 741 -8.13 8.31 2.93
N TYR A 742 -9.26 8.61 3.58
CA TYR A 742 -9.51 9.95 4.13
C TYR A 742 -8.52 10.32 5.24
N GLY A 743 -7.96 9.32 5.93
CA GLY A 743 -6.96 9.51 6.98
C GLY A 743 -5.75 10.35 6.55
N ARG A 744 -5.40 10.39 5.27
CA ARG A 744 -4.31 11.24 4.75
C ARG A 744 -4.58 12.75 4.85
N LYS A 745 -5.84 13.15 5.05
CA LYS A 745 -6.26 14.56 5.21
C LYS A 745 -6.33 14.98 6.67
N LEU A 746 -6.18 14.04 7.61
CA LEU A 746 -6.21 14.32 9.04
C LEU A 746 -4.83 14.75 9.53
N SER A 747 -4.81 15.65 10.51
CA SER A 747 -3.59 15.90 11.27
C SER A 747 -3.22 14.68 12.11
N THR A 748 -1.96 14.56 12.53
CA THR A 748 -1.52 13.49 13.44
C THR A 748 -2.37 13.43 14.71
N PHE A 749 -2.80 14.58 15.25
CA PHE A 749 -3.66 14.65 16.45
C PHE A 749 -5.03 14.03 16.22
N GLN A 750 -5.68 14.39 15.10
CA GLN A 750 -6.99 13.84 14.71
C GLN A 750 -6.91 12.36 14.36
N TYR A 751 -5.85 11.96 13.66
CA TYR A 751 -5.68 10.57 13.20
C TYR A 751 -5.58 9.59 14.39
N TYR A 752 -4.87 9.97 15.45
CA TYR A 752 -4.73 9.18 16.67
C TYR A 752 -5.78 9.51 17.76
N LEU A 753 -6.80 10.32 17.43
CA LEU A 753 -7.88 10.73 18.34
C LEU A 753 -7.38 11.45 19.60
N VAL A 754 -6.22 12.07 19.53
CA VAL A 754 -5.60 12.77 20.67
C VAL A 754 -6.46 13.97 21.09
N ASP A 755 -7.06 14.66 20.13
CA ASP A 755 -8.05 15.72 20.33
C ASP A 755 -9.29 15.24 21.11
N VAL A 756 -9.82 14.07 20.74
CA VAL A 756 -10.97 13.45 21.43
C VAL A 756 -10.58 13.02 22.84
N ILE A 757 -9.41 12.41 23.02
CA ILE A 757 -8.90 12.00 24.34
C ILE A 757 -8.74 13.23 25.24
N PHE A 758 -8.14 14.32 24.75
CA PHE A 758 -8.02 15.56 25.51
C PHE A 758 -9.38 16.15 25.87
N PHE A 759 -10.36 16.13 24.95
CA PHE A 759 -11.71 16.57 25.23
C PHE A 759 -12.37 15.75 26.33
N ILE A 760 -12.26 14.42 26.30
CA ILE A 760 -12.82 13.52 27.33
C ILE A 760 -12.14 13.77 28.69
N ILE A 761 -10.82 13.90 28.72
CA ILE A 761 -10.06 14.20 29.96
C ILE A 761 -10.49 15.56 30.52
N PHE A 762 -10.59 16.59 29.67
CA PHE A 762 -11.03 17.91 30.06
C PHE A 762 -12.44 17.89 30.68
N VAL A 763 -13.41 17.27 30.01
CA VAL A 763 -14.78 17.12 30.51
C VAL A 763 -14.79 16.38 31.85
N SER A 764 -14.01 15.30 31.98
CA SER A 764 -13.93 14.51 33.22
C SER A 764 -13.36 15.33 34.38
N ILE A 765 -12.31 16.12 34.14
CA ILE A 765 -11.73 17.04 35.14
C ILE A 765 -12.74 18.13 35.51
N SER A 766 -13.42 18.72 34.53
CA SER A 766 -14.44 19.76 34.78
C SER A 766 -15.62 19.24 35.59
N LEU A 767 -16.13 18.03 35.30
CA LEU A 767 -17.18 17.40 36.11
C LEU A 767 -16.69 17.10 37.53
N SER A 768 -15.47 16.57 37.68
CA SER A 768 -14.90 16.26 38.99
C SER A 768 -14.73 17.54 39.83
N PHE A 769 -14.30 18.64 39.19
CA PHE A 769 -14.18 19.95 39.84
C PHE A 769 -15.55 20.52 40.23
N LEU A 770 -16.57 20.37 39.38
CA LEU A 770 -17.94 20.78 39.69
C LEU A 770 -18.48 20.01 40.92
N VAL A 771 -18.29 18.70 40.96
CA VAL A 771 -18.68 17.86 42.11
C VAL A 771 -17.95 18.30 43.38
N TYR A 772 -16.64 18.57 43.30
CA TYR A 772 -15.87 19.11 44.43
C TYR A 772 -16.44 20.44 44.93
N LEU A 773 -16.80 21.37 44.03
CA LEU A 773 -17.43 22.64 44.40
C LEU A 773 -18.81 22.44 45.03
N THR A 774 -19.62 21.50 44.54
CA THR A 774 -20.93 21.18 45.12
C THR A 774 -20.79 20.60 46.53
N ILE A 775 -19.84 19.67 46.75
CA ILE A 775 -19.56 19.12 48.09
C ILE A 775 -19.10 20.23 49.04
N ARG A 776 -18.15 21.07 48.61
CA ARG A 776 -17.67 22.22 49.40
C ARG A 776 -18.79 23.21 49.72
N TRP A 777 -19.70 23.44 48.78
CA TRP A 777 -20.86 24.30 48.98
C TRP A 777 -21.85 23.70 49.99
N GLU A 778 -22.12 22.39 49.93
CA GLU A 778 -22.94 21.69 50.92
C GLU A 778 -22.30 21.66 52.32
N GLU A 779 -20.99 21.48 52.42
CA GLU A 779 -20.24 21.55 53.68
C GLU A 779 -20.32 22.95 54.30
N GLY A 780 -20.08 24.01 53.50
CA GLY A 780 -20.23 25.39 53.96
C GLY A 780 -21.68 25.75 54.34
N ALA A 781 -22.67 25.23 53.61
CA ALA A 781 -24.09 25.42 53.96
C ALA A 781 -24.50 24.70 55.25
N LYS A 782 -23.84 23.60 55.64
CA LYS A 782 -24.03 22.93 56.93
C LYS A 782 -23.37 23.70 58.07
N GLU A 783 -22.16 24.23 57.86
CA GLU A 783 -21.48 25.10 58.84
C GLU A 783 -22.29 26.37 59.15
N ASP A 784 -22.99 26.95 58.16
CA ASP A 784 -23.86 28.12 58.37
C ASP A 784 -25.19 27.80 59.10
N GLN A 785 -25.61 26.53 59.19
CA GLN A 785 -26.83 26.12 59.89
C GLN A 785 -26.61 25.80 61.38
N GLU A 786 -25.43 25.33 61.78
CA GLU A 786 -25.12 25.01 63.19
C GLU A 786 -25.27 26.21 64.16
N PRO A 787 -24.81 27.44 63.83
CA PRO A 787 -24.98 28.60 64.71
C PRO A 787 -26.44 29.03 64.88
N ARG A 788 -27.32 28.72 63.91
CA ARG A 788 -28.74 29.13 63.95
C ARG A 788 -29.64 28.17 64.74
N ILE A 789 -29.23 26.90 64.88
CA ILE A 789 -29.96 25.94 65.71
C ILE A 789 -29.61 26.14 67.19
N LEU A 790 -28.35 26.45 67.51
CA LEU A 790 -27.93 26.77 68.89
C LEU A 790 -28.54 28.09 69.39
N GLN A 791 -28.72 29.11 68.54
CA GLN A 791 -29.41 30.36 68.90
C GLN A 791 -30.94 30.27 69.02
N ARG A 792 -31.57 29.13 68.69
CA ARG A 792 -33.03 28.91 68.86
C ARG A 792 -33.37 27.95 70.02
N ILE A 793 -32.36 27.39 70.68
CA ILE A 793 -32.51 26.46 71.81
C ILE A 793 -32.16 27.14 73.16
N GLU A 794 -31.55 28.32 73.13
CA GLU A 794 -31.52 29.28 74.26
C GLU A 794 -32.71 30.25 74.18
#